data_AF-A0A5Q0L8P3-F1
#
_entry.id   AF-A0A5Q0L8P3-F1
#
_cell.length_a   1.000
_cell.length_b   1.000
_cell.length_c   1.000
_cell.angle_alpha   90.00
_cell.angle_beta   90.00
_cell.angle_gamma   90.00
#
_symmetry.space_group_name_H-M   'P 1'
#
loop_
_entity.id
_entity.type
_entity.pdbx_description
1 polymer ?
#
loop_
_entity_poly.entity_id
_entity_poly.type
_entity_poly.pdbx_seq_one_letter_code
_entity_poly.pdbx_strand_id
1 'polypeptide(L)'
;MSDPHGPHDPYVRVRNAREHNLRGVDVDIPRDVLAVFTGVSGSGKSSLAFGTIYAEAQRRYFESVAPYARRLIHQVGAPKVGDITGLPPAVSLQQRRSAPTSRSSVGTVTHLSNSLRMLFSRAGDHPAGAERLDSDAFSPNTAAGACPECHGLGRVHRTSEELLVPDPSLSIRAGAIAAWPGAWQGKNLRDVLDALGHDVDRPWRELPAGEREWILFTDEQPVVTVHPVRDADRIQRPYQGTYMSARRYVMKTFSDSKSAPLRARAERFLSSAPCPVCGGGRLRPEALAVTFAGRTIAELAALPLTELATTLRPDGETARVLTDDLGARIAPVVELGLGYLSLDRATPTLSTGELQRLRLATQLRSGLFGVVYVLDEPSAGLHPADTEALLTVLDRLRSAGNSVFVVEHHLDVVRAADWLVDVGPRAGEHGGRVLHSGPVAELAGVEASATARFLFDRSPAPSREVRSPRGQLKVGPVHRHNLRGATAEIPLGVFTAVTGVSGSGKSTLIGEVTEELEGVGRLVSVDQRPIGRTPRSNLATYTGLFDVVRKVFAGTGAARRRDYGVGRFSFNVAGGRCETCQGEGFVSVELLFLPSTYTPCPDCGGARYNPETLEVTHRGRNIAQVLDMTVETAAEFFGDTPAAVRSLSTLLDVGLGYLRLGQPATELSGGEAQRIKLAGELQRIRRGHTLYLLDEPTAGLHPADVEVLMRQLHGLVDAGHTVVVVEHTMAVVAGADWVIDLGPGGGDAGGRIVAVGPPAEVARAAGSTTAPYLARALAARVRP
;
A
#
# COMPACT_ATOMS: atom_id res chain seq x y z
N MET A 1 22.27 -26.87 31.85
CA MET A 1 21.93 -25.58 32.48
C MET A 1 23.13 -24.68 32.32
N SER A 2 23.11 -23.83 31.30
CA SER A 2 24.13 -22.82 31.02
C SER A 2 23.83 -21.55 31.81
N ASP A 3 24.87 -20.94 32.36
CA ASP A 3 24.84 -19.71 33.15
C ASP A 3 24.13 -18.56 32.38
N PRO A 4 23.01 -18.01 32.87
CA PRO A 4 22.25 -16.95 32.18
C PRO A 4 22.99 -15.60 32.13
N HIS A 5 24.19 -15.49 32.70
CA HIS A 5 24.99 -14.26 32.76
C HIS A 5 26.37 -14.38 32.10
N GLY A 6 26.58 -15.39 31.25
CA GLY A 6 27.77 -15.45 30.38
C GLY A 6 27.85 -14.21 29.45
N PRO A 7 29.04 -13.73 29.08
CA PRO A 7 29.24 -12.45 28.37
C PRO A 7 28.59 -12.36 26.97
N HIS A 8 28.00 -13.44 26.47
CA HIS A 8 27.20 -13.48 25.25
C HIS A 8 25.97 -14.38 25.44
N ASP A 9 24.86 -13.85 25.98
CA ASP A 9 23.57 -14.56 26.00
C ASP A 9 23.18 -14.89 24.56
N PRO A 10 23.11 -16.18 24.14
CA PRO A 10 22.85 -16.53 22.74
C PRO A 10 21.38 -16.33 22.35
N TYR A 11 20.53 -15.87 23.26
CA TYR A 11 19.11 -15.67 23.03
C TYR A 11 18.71 -14.21 23.21
N VAL A 12 17.74 -13.78 22.40
CA VAL A 12 16.86 -12.66 22.75
C VAL A 12 15.76 -13.24 23.62
N ARG A 13 15.74 -12.86 24.90
CA ARG A 13 14.76 -13.36 25.87
C ARG A 13 13.78 -12.26 26.19
N VAL A 14 12.52 -12.46 25.82
CA VAL A 14 11.42 -11.53 26.12
C VAL A 14 10.67 -12.07 27.32
N ARG A 15 10.39 -11.20 28.29
CA ARG A 15 9.63 -11.56 29.50
C ARG A 15 8.43 -10.64 29.72
N ASN A 16 7.29 -11.25 30.00
CA ASN A 16 6.03 -10.61 30.34
C ASN A 16 5.60 -9.53 29.33
N ALA A 17 5.66 -9.84 28.02
CA ALA A 17 5.19 -8.94 26.97
C ALA A 17 3.66 -8.85 26.92
N ARG A 18 3.14 -7.62 26.90
CA ARG A 18 1.70 -7.27 26.98
C ARG A 18 1.29 -6.22 25.96
N GLU A 19 2.10 -6.03 24.92
CA GLU A 19 1.79 -5.07 23.86
C GLU A 19 0.52 -5.52 23.09
N HIS A 20 -0.41 -4.59 22.88
CA HIS A 20 -1.74 -4.85 22.32
C HIS A 20 -2.49 -6.03 22.97
N ASN A 21 -2.61 -7.16 22.28
CA ASN A 21 -3.34 -8.35 22.72
C ASN A 21 -2.44 -9.44 23.34
N LEU A 22 -1.12 -9.21 23.48
CA LEU A 22 -0.21 -10.17 24.10
C LEU A 22 -0.59 -10.41 25.57
N ARG A 23 -0.64 -11.68 25.98
CA ARG A 23 -1.14 -12.12 27.29
C ARG A 23 -0.02 -12.43 28.28
N GLY A 24 0.92 -11.50 28.46
CA GLY A 24 2.08 -11.71 29.36
C GLY A 24 3.02 -12.78 28.82
N VAL A 25 3.44 -12.61 27.56
CA VAL A 25 4.23 -13.61 26.82
C VAL A 25 5.68 -13.62 27.28
N ASP A 26 6.19 -14.81 27.57
CA ASP A 26 7.60 -15.12 27.70
C ASP A 26 8.06 -15.92 26.47
N VAL A 27 9.16 -15.52 25.84
CA VAL A 27 9.72 -16.25 24.70
C VAL A 27 11.24 -16.11 24.64
N ASP A 28 11.90 -17.21 24.30
CA ASP A 28 13.34 -17.27 24.03
C ASP A 28 13.55 -17.55 22.55
N ILE A 29 14.35 -16.70 21.89
CA ILE A 29 14.62 -16.78 20.45
C ILE A 29 16.14 -16.73 20.27
N PRO A 30 16.78 -17.72 19.63
CA PRO A 30 18.21 -17.69 19.42
C PRO A 30 18.62 -16.50 18.54
N ARG A 31 19.84 -16.03 18.73
CA ARG A 31 20.51 -15.10 17.82
C ARG A 31 21.18 -15.87 16.69
N ASP A 32 21.56 -15.12 15.65
CA ASP A 32 22.32 -15.61 14.49
C ASP A 32 21.59 -16.70 13.69
N VAL A 33 20.26 -16.67 13.74
CA VAL A 33 19.36 -17.58 13.03
C VAL A 33 18.35 -16.83 12.17
N LEU A 34 17.74 -17.56 11.24
CA LEU A 34 16.47 -17.19 10.62
C LEU A 34 15.32 -17.67 11.53
N ALA A 35 14.75 -16.74 12.31
CA ALA A 35 13.58 -17.00 13.13
C ALA A 35 12.31 -16.46 12.46
N VAL A 36 11.32 -17.32 12.26
CA VAL A 36 10.02 -16.94 11.66
C VAL A 36 8.96 -16.82 12.75
N PHE A 37 8.17 -15.75 12.71
CA PHE A 37 7.00 -15.52 13.55
C PHE A 37 5.76 -15.80 12.71
N THR A 38 4.97 -16.79 13.11
CA THR A 38 3.77 -17.22 12.38
C THR A 38 2.52 -17.20 13.26
N GLY A 39 1.38 -17.45 12.65
CA GLY A 39 0.06 -17.44 13.29
C GLY A 39 -0.98 -16.65 12.48
N VAL A 40 -2.26 -16.87 12.78
CA VAL A 40 -3.38 -16.23 12.07
C VAL A 40 -3.34 -14.70 12.13
N SER A 41 -3.98 -14.02 11.18
CA SER A 41 -4.12 -12.55 11.18
C SER A 41 -4.69 -12.06 12.51
N GLY A 42 -4.03 -11.08 13.14
CA GLY A 42 -4.44 -10.56 14.46
C GLY A 42 -4.06 -11.42 15.67
N SER A 43 -3.29 -12.51 15.50
CA SER A 43 -2.85 -13.37 16.61
C SER A 43 -1.92 -12.70 17.62
N GLY A 44 -1.12 -11.72 17.20
CA GLY A 44 -0.12 -11.04 18.05
C GLY A 44 1.32 -11.12 17.53
N LYS A 45 1.57 -11.84 16.42
CA LYS A 45 2.86 -11.91 15.69
C LYS A 45 3.57 -10.55 15.56
N SER A 46 2.91 -9.55 14.95
CA SER A 46 3.49 -8.22 14.74
C SER A 46 3.60 -7.41 16.04
N SER A 47 2.72 -7.63 17.02
CA SER A 47 2.82 -7.03 18.36
C SER A 47 4.08 -7.50 19.09
N LEU A 48 4.47 -8.76 18.91
CA LEU A 48 5.68 -9.33 19.49
C LEU A 48 6.94 -8.89 18.71
N ALA A 49 6.99 -9.13 17.41
CA ALA A 49 8.19 -8.83 16.60
C ALA A 49 8.45 -7.32 16.47
N PHE A 50 7.42 -6.54 16.13
CA PHE A 50 7.57 -5.10 15.89
C PHE A 50 7.21 -4.24 17.10
N GLY A 51 6.04 -4.50 17.69
CA GLY A 51 5.52 -3.71 18.81
C GLY A 51 6.35 -3.86 20.10
N THR A 52 7.03 -5.00 20.26
CA THR A 52 7.84 -5.30 21.44
C THR A 52 9.33 -5.34 21.11
N ILE A 53 9.81 -6.32 20.34
CA ILE A 53 11.24 -6.56 20.12
C ILE A 53 11.90 -5.38 19.38
N TYR A 54 11.41 -5.05 18.18
CA TYR A 54 11.96 -3.94 17.39
C TYR A 54 11.82 -2.59 18.10
N ALA A 55 10.63 -2.29 18.63
CA ALA A 55 10.36 -1.03 19.30
C ALA A 55 11.27 -0.81 20.50
N GLU A 56 11.51 -1.86 21.31
CA GLU A 56 12.40 -1.77 22.47
C GLU A 56 13.87 -1.64 22.06
N ALA A 57 14.32 -2.36 21.02
CA ALA A 57 15.67 -2.21 20.46
C ALA A 57 15.91 -0.78 19.96
N GLN A 58 14.94 -0.23 19.21
CA GLN A 58 14.99 1.13 18.68
C GLN A 58 15.01 2.17 19.80
N ARG A 59 14.18 1.99 20.83
CA ARG A 59 14.12 2.87 22.02
C ARG A 59 15.47 2.90 22.74
N ARG A 60 16.01 1.73 23.12
CA ARG A 60 17.30 1.60 23.82
C ARG A 60 18.44 2.24 23.03
N TYR A 61 18.46 2.03 21.71
CA TYR A 61 19.48 2.60 20.83
C TYR A 61 19.42 4.14 20.80
N PHE A 62 18.25 4.72 20.54
CA PHE A 62 18.15 6.18 20.46
C PHE A 62 18.31 6.90 21.81
N GLU A 63 17.84 6.31 22.91
CA GLU A 63 18.08 6.83 24.26
C GLU A 63 19.58 6.92 24.58
N SER A 64 20.38 6.05 23.96
CA SER A 64 21.83 5.99 24.11
C SER A 64 22.57 6.93 23.14
N VAL A 65 22.13 7.03 21.89
CA VAL A 65 22.86 7.77 20.83
C VAL A 65 22.55 9.27 20.82
N ALA A 66 21.32 9.68 21.13
CA ALA A 66 20.90 11.07 20.99
C ALA A 66 20.17 11.58 22.26
N PRO A 67 20.87 12.26 23.19
CA PRO A 67 20.25 12.78 24.41
C PRO A 67 19.04 13.71 24.15
N TYR A 68 19.04 14.46 23.06
CA TYR A 68 17.89 15.31 22.67
C TYR A 68 16.69 14.50 22.19
N ALA A 69 16.91 13.31 21.61
CA ALA A 69 15.84 12.45 21.10
C ALA A 69 15.02 11.85 22.24
N ARG A 70 15.55 11.78 23.46
CA ARG A 70 14.85 11.28 24.65
C ARG A 70 13.50 11.95 24.85
N ARG A 71 13.42 13.28 24.77
CA ARG A 71 12.15 14.03 24.94
C ARG A 71 11.11 13.68 23.86
N LEU A 72 11.56 13.42 22.63
CA LEU A 72 10.69 13.07 21.51
C LEU A 72 10.21 11.61 21.61
N ILE A 73 11.08 10.70 22.06
CA ILE A 73 10.77 9.27 22.22
C ILE A 73 9.78 9.03 23.36
N HIS A 74 9.88 9.78 24.46
CA HIS A 74 8.91 9.68 25.56
C HIS A 74 7.46 9.99 25.13
N GLN A 75 7.27 10.78 24.06
CA GLN A 75 5.92 11.06 23.54
C GLN A 75 5.30 9.86 22.80
N VAL A 76 6.13 8.97 22.23
CA VAL A 76 5.68 7.79 21.47
C VAL A 76 5.22 6.66 22.42
N GLY A 77 5.67 6.68 23.68
CA GLY A 77 5.37 5.66 24.68
C GLY A 77 6.34 4.47 24.62
N ALA A 78 6.56 3.81 25.77
CA ALA A 78 7.40 2.61 25.85
C ALA A 78 6.57 1.35 25.57
N PRO A 79 7.14 0.32 24.91
CA PRO A 79 6.49 -0.99 24.77
C PRO A 79 6.10 -1.57 26.12
N LYS A 80 4.95 -2.23 26.18
CA LYS A 80 4.46 -2.90 27.39
C LYS A 80 5.15 -4.27 27.53
N VAL A 81 6.34 -4.28 28.11
CA VAL A 81 7.13 -5.50 28.37
C VAL A 81 7.79 -5.43 29.74
N GLY A 82 7.95 -6.57 30.40
CA GLY A 82 8.63 -6.65 31.69
C GLY A 82 10.14 -6.47 31.56
N ASP A 83 10.77 -7.36 30.78
CA ASP A 83 12.20 -7.31 30.51
C ASP A 83 12.53 -7.91 29.14
N ILE A 84 13.63 -7.45 28.53
CA ILE A 84 14.23 -8.10 27.36
C ILE A 84 15.75 -8.15 27.53
N THR A 85 16.32 -9.36 27.58
CA THR A 85 17.78 -9.56 27.62
C THR A 85 18.33 -10.04 26.28
N GLY A 86 19.63 -9.85 26.06
CA GLY A 86 20.33 -10.32 24.87
C GLY A 86 19.93 -9.62 23.56
N LEU A 87 19.15 -8.54 23.61
CA LEU A 87 18.63 -7.81 22.44
C LEU A 87 19.69 -6.90 21.79
N PRO A 88 20.18 -7.20 20.57
CA PRO A 88 21.05 -6.32 19.80
C PRO A 88 20.29 -5.11 19.21
N PRO A 89 21.00 -4.12 18.63
CA PRO A 89 20.36 -3.09 17.81
C PRO A 89 19.56 -3.72 16.67
N ALA A 90 18.42 -3.11 16.34
CA ALA A 90 17.51 -3.66 15.33
C ALA A 90 17.31 -2.73 14.14
N VAL A 91 17.18 -3.33 12.95
CA VAL A 91 16.83 -2.65 11.70
C VAL A 91 15.51 -3.22 11.22
N SER A 92 14.50 -2.38 11.02
CA SER A 92 13.22 -2.84 10.46
C SER A 92 13.14 -2.62 8.95
N LEU A 93 12.62 -3.63 8.27
CA LEU A 93 12.15 -3.53 6.89
C LEU A 93 10.63 -3.72 6.89
N GLN A 94 9.91 -2.74 7.45
CA GLN A 94 8.45 -2.76 7.45
C GLN A 94 7.87 -2.41 6.08
N GLN A 95 6.71 -2.96 5.78
CA GLN A 95 5.85 -2.54 4.66
C GLN A 95 5.25 -1.13 4.87
N ARG A 96 5.54 -0.45 6.00
CA ARG A 96 4.96 0.85 6.30
C ARG A 96 5.19 1.84 5.15
N ARG A 97 4.07 2.37 4.70
CA ARG A 97 3.89 3.16 3.49
C ARG A 97 4.41 4.58 3.73
N SER A 98 5.73 4.77 3.74
CA SER A 98 6.26 6.08 3.39
C SER A 98 5.70 6.42 2.02
N ALA A 99 4.92 7.50 1.91
CA ALA A 99 4.30 7.88 0.64
C ALA A 99 5.43 8.04 -0.40
N PRO A 100 5.51 7.19 -1.43
CA PRO A 100 6.56 7.31 -2.41
C PRO A 100 6.40 8.66 -3.10
N THR A 101 7.50 9.39 -3.23
CA THR A 101 7.51 10.69 -3.89
C THR A 101 7.95 10.52 -5.34
N SER A 102 7.45 11.35 -6.24
CA SER A 102 7.87 11.37 -7.64
C SER A 102 9.36 11.67 -7.83
N ARG A 103 10.05 12.17 -6.80
CA ARG A 103 11.48 12.48 -6.81
C ARG A 103 12.38 11.30 -6.43
N SER A 104 11.83 10.25 -5.83
CA SER A 104 12.57 9.02 -5.49
C SER A 104 12.42 7.99 -6.61
N SER A 105 13.51 7.32 -6.98
CA SER A 105 13.57 6.26 -7.99
C SER A 105 14.21 4.98 -7.45
N VAL A 106 14.20 3.91 -8.24
CA VAL A 106 14.91 2.65 -7.94
C VAL A 106 16.38 2.93 -7.61
N GLY A 107 17.05 3.76 -8.41
CA GLY A 107 18.46 4.11 -8.23
C GLY A 107 18.73 4.86 -6.92
N THR A 108 17.80 5.70 -6.45
CA THR A 108 17.98 6.41 -5.16
C THR A 108 17.72 5.49 -3.97
N VAL A 109 16.71 4.61 -4.05
CA VAL A 109 16.39 3.64 -2.97
C VAL A 109 17.52 2.64 -2.76
N THR A 110 18.18 2.23 -3.84
CA THR A 110 19.27 1.24 -3.83
C THR A 110 20.66 1.85 -3.69
N HIS A 111 20.76 3.19 -3.66
CA HIS A 111 22.01 3.95 -3.76
C HIS A 111 22.82 3.70 -5.04
N LEU A 112 22.33 2.91 -6.00
CA LEU A 112 22.99 2.64 -7.29
C LEU A 112 23.21 3.93 -8.09
N SER A 113 22.31 4.90 -7.97
CA SER A 113 22.49 6.21 -8.63
C SER A 113 23.75 6.93 -8.16
N ASN A 114 24.18 6.74 -6.91
CA ASN A 114 25.36 7.41 -6.38
C ASN A 114 26.63 6.84 -7.01
N SER A 115 26.74 5.50 -7.07
CA SER A 115 27.88 4.84 -7.74
C SER A 115 27.94 5.21 -9.23
N LEU A 116 26.79 5.24 -9.92
CA LEU A 116 26.74 5.67 -11.33
C LEU A 116 27.17 7.14 -11.51
N ARG A 117 26.71 8.06 -10.65
CA ARG A 117 27.13 9.47 -10.68
C ARG A 117 28.62 9.64 -10.42
N MET A 118 29.18 8.86 -9.50
CA MET A 118 30.62 8.85 -9.23
C MET A 118 31.41 8.34 -10.43
N LEU A 119 30.92 7.30 -11.12
CA LEU A 119 31.52 6.80 -12.35
C LEU A 119 31.60 7.89 -13.43
N PHE A 120 30.51 8.62 -13.69
CA PHE A 120 30.51 9.71 -14.68
C PHE A 120 31.43 10.86 -14.30
N SER A 121 31.41 11.28 -13.03
CA SER A 121 32.29 12.34 -12.54
C SER A 121 33.77 11.97 -12.62
N ARG A 122 34.11 10.69 -12.40
CA ARG A 122 35.50 10.26 -12.25
C ARG A 122 36.12 9.60 -13.48
N ALA A 123 35.34 8.90 -14.27
CA ALA A 123 35.80 8.12 -15.41
C ALA A 123 34.95 8.33 -16.68
N GLY A 124 34.02 9.29 -16.68
CA GLY A 124 33.28 9.67 -17.88
C GLY A 124 34.15 10.45 -18.88
N ASP A 125 33.83 10.31 -20.15
CA ASP A 125 34.41 11.05 -21.26
C ASP A 125 33.77 12.45 -21.30
N HIS A 126 34.54 13.46 -20.90
CA HIS A 126 34.14 14.86 -20.95
C HIS A 126 34.44 15.47 -22.33
N PRO A 127 33.57 16.35 -22.86
CA PRO A 127 33.88 17.10 -24.08
C PRO A 127 35.19 17.88 -23.97
N ALA A 128 35.93 18.01 -25.07
CA ALA A 128 37.21 18.70 -25.09
C ALA A 128 37.08 20.16 -24.60
N GLY A 129 37.89 20.52 -23.61
CA GLY A 129 37.87 21.86 -22.99
C GLY A 129 36.77 22.09 -21.95
N ALA A 130 35.90 21.10 -21.68
CA ALA A 130 34.92 21.20 -20.60
C ALA A 130 35.58 21.03 -19.23
N GLU A 131 35.09 21.78 -18.24
CA GLU A 131 35.47 21.57 -16.84
C GLU A 131 34.92 20.22 -16.34
N ARG A 132 35.68 19.55 -15.47
CA ARG A 132 35.24 18.31 -14.86
C ARG A 132 34.06 18.59 -13.92
N LEU A 133 33.01 17.80 -14.08
CA LEU A 133 31.82 17.91 -13.25
C LEU A 133 31.91 17.00 -12.02
N ASP A 134 31.54 17.53 -10.86
CA ASP A 134 31.37 16.74 -9.64
C ASP A 134 30.14 15.84 -9.71
N SER A 135 30.10 14.82 -8.86
CA SER A 135 29.00 13.83 -8.84
C SER A 135 27.62 14.47 -8.68
N ASP A 136 27.50 15.62 -8.00
CA ASP A 136 26.23 16.33 -7.79
C ASP A 136 25.67 16.93 -9.07
N ALA A 137 26.50 17.26 -10.08
CA ALA A 137 26.03 17.71 -11.38
C ALA A 137 25.28 16.60 -12.16
N PHE A 138 25.48 15.34 -11.78
CA PHE A 138 24.81 14.19 -12.39
C PHE A 138 23.55 13.73 -11.63
N SER A 139 23.03 14.56 -10.72
CA SER A 139 21.83 14.27 -9.95
C SER A 139 20.64 15.12 -10.37
N PRO A 140 19.47 14.53 -10.69
CA PRO A 140 18.26 15.31 -10.97
C PRO A 140 17.64 15.92 -9.69
N ASN A 141 18.22 15.63 -8.52
CA ASN A 141 17.74 16.08 -7.21
C ASN A 141 18.57 17.19 -6.58
N THR A 142 19.62 17.66 -7.26
CA THR A 142 20.45 18.79 -6.81
C THR A 142 20.22 19.99 -7.73
N ALA A 143 20.39 21.20 -7.21
CA ALA A 143 20.32 22.41 -8.05
C ALA A 143 21.43 22.45 -9.13
N ALA A 144 22.58 21.84 -8.82
CA ALA A 144 23.72 21.72 -9.72
C ALA A 144 23.43 20.84 -10.94
N GLY A 145 22.72 19.71 -10.76
CA GLY A 145 22.49 18.75 -11.84
C GLY A 145 21.11 18.81 -12.49
N ALA A 146 20.07 19.27 -11.78
CA ALA A 146 18.71 19.27 -12.31
C ALA A 146 18.55 20.20 -13.51
N CYS A 147 17.85 19.71 -14.54
CA CYS A 147 17.42 20.55 -15.66
C CYS A 147 16.63 21.76 -15.15
N PRO A 148 16.96 23.00 -15.56
CA PRO A 148 16.34 24.21 -15.03
C PRO A 148 14.87 24.37 -15.43
N GLU A 149 14.46 23.81 -16.57
CA GLU A 149 13.09 23.90 -17.09
C GLU A 149 12.12 22.96 -16.35
N CYS A 150 12.49 21.69 -16.19
CA CYS A 150 11.63 20.69 -15.55
C CYS A 150 12.00 20.41 -14.09
N HIS A 151 12.99 21.12 -13.53
CA HIS A 151 13.48 20.96 -12.16
C HIS A 151 13.82 19.50 -11.78
N GLY A 152 14.35 18.73 -12.74
CA GLY A 152 14.73 17.33 -12.55
C GLY A 152 13.60 16.30 -12.73
N LEU A 153 12.41 16.73 -13.17
CA LEU A 153 11.28 15.83 -13.43
C LEU A 153 11.39 15.10 -14.78
N GLY A 154 12.04 15.71 -15.77
CA GLY A 154 12.19 15.17 -17.13
C GLY A 154 10.97 15.37 -18.03
N ARG A 155 9.84 15.79 -17.45
CA ARG A 155 8.62 16.11 -18.19
C ARG A 155 8.15 17.51 -17.82
N VAL A 156 7.50 18.17 -18.77
CA VAL A 156 6.80 19.43 -18.52
C VAL A 156 5.31 19.14 -18.64
N HIS A 157 4.56 19.56 -17.63
CA HIS A 157 3.12 19.47 -17.62
C HIS A 157 2.54 20.79 -18.10
N ARG A 158 1.74 20.75 -19.15
CA ARG A 158 1.05 21.90 -19.72
C ARG A 158 -0.44 21.64 -19.73
N THR A 159 -1.22 22.70 -19.82
CA THR A 159 -2.68 22.63 -19.99
C THR A 159 -3.07 23.44 -21.22
N SER A 160 -4.21 23.14 -21.81
CA SER A 160 -4.79 23.88 -22.94
C SER A 160 -6.24 24.23 -22.64
N GLU A 161 -6.82 25.13 -23.44
CA GLU A 161 -8.24 25.46 -23.34
C GLU A 161 -9.12 24.23 -23.56
N GLU A 162 -8.82 23.42 -24.58
CA GLU A 162 -9.55 22.18 -24.91
C GLU A 162 -9.55 21.17 -23.76
N LEU A 163 -8.43 21.06 -23.03
CA LEU A 163 -8.35 20.19 -21.86
C LEU A 163 -9.19 20.77 -20.71
N LEU A 164 -9.06 22.07 -20.43
CA LEU A 164 -9.75 22.72 -19.30
C LEU A 164 -11.26 22.84 -19.52
N VAL A 165 -11.70 22.97 -20.77
CA VAL A 165 -13.08 23.18 -21.23
C VAL A 165 -13.40 22.18 -22.35
N PRO A 166 -13.73 20.91 -22.01
CA PRO A 166 -14.01 19.87 -23.00
C PRO A 166 -15.29 20.12 -23.82
N ASP A 167 -16.27 20.81 -23.23
CA ASP A 167 -17.53 21.19 -23.89
C ASP A 167 -17.69 22.72 -23.88
N PRO A 168 -17.28 23.41 -24.96
CA PRO A 168 -17.35 24.86 -25.05
C PRO A 168 -18.78 25.37 -25.38
N SER A 169 -19.77 24.48 -25.50
CA SER A 169 -21.18 24.87 -25.67
C SER A 169 -21.87 25.28 -24.37
N LEU A 170 -21.30 24.88 -23.23
CA LEU A 170 -21.81 25.21 -21.90
C LEU A 170 -21.37 26.60 -21.48
N SER A 171 -22.13 27.23 -20.57
CA SER A 171 -21.71 28.44 -19.87
C SER A 171 -20.85 28.11 -18.64
N ILE A 172 -20.18 29.12 -18.07
CA ILE A 172 -19.41 28.95 -16.83
C ILE A 172 -20.33 28.47 -15.69
N ARG A 173 -21.58 28.99 -15.63
CA ARG A 173 -22.58 28.57 -14.64
C ARG A 173 -23.01 27.12 -14.81
N ALA A 174 -23.14 26.66 -16.05
CA ALA A 174 -23.46 25.28 -16.41
C ALA A 174 -22.27 24.32 -16.26
N GLY A 175 -21.06 24.83 -15.95
CA GLY A 175 -19.88 24.03 -15.66
C GLY A 175 -18.94 23.80 -16.85
N ALA A 176 -18.87 24.73 -17.80
CA ALA A 176 -17.94 24.66 -18.94
C ALA A 176 -16.49 24.37 -18.52
N ILE A 177 -16.01 25.01 -17.45
CA ILE A 177 -14.65 24.80 -16.91
C ILE A 177 -14.63 23.52 -16.05
N ALA A 178 -14.53 22.37 -16.71
CA ALA A 178 -14.53 21.05 -16.05
C ALA A 178 -13.36 20.85 -15.06
N ALA A 179 -12.27 21.58 -15.27
CA ALA A 179 -11.05 21.54 -14.46
C ALA A 179 -11.21 22.15 -13.05
N TRP A 180 -12.22 22.98 -12.82
CA TRP A 180 -12.42 23.65 -11.54
C TRP A 180 -12.85 22.70 -10.40
N PRO A 181 -12.61 23.10 -9.14
CA PRO A 181 -13.03 22.32 -7.98
C PRO A 181 -14.56 22.15 -7.93
N GLY A 182 -15.02 21.04 -7.37
CA GLY A 182 -16.44 20.81 -7.12
C GLY A 182 -16.98 21.57 -5.90
N ALA A 183 -18.28 21.40 -5.65
CA ALA A 183 -18.97 21.91 -4.47
C ALA A 183 -18.81 23.43 -4.27
N TRP A 184 -18.53 23.87 -3.04
CA TRP A 184 -18.49 25.29 -2.68
C TRP A 184 -17.36 26.06 -3.38
N GLN A 185 -16.18 25.45 -3.58
CA GLN A 185 -15.03 26.15 -4.16
C GLN A 185 -15.25 26.50 -5.65
N GLY A 186 -15.86 25.60 -6.42
CA GLY A 186 -16.23 25.91 -7.82
C GLY A 186 -17.27 27.02 -7.89
N LYS A 187 -18.29 26.97 -7.02
CA LYS A 187 -19.27 28.04 -6.89
C LYS A 187 -18.59 29.37 -6.54
N ASN A 188 -17.64 29.36 -5.61
CA ASN A 188 -16.90 30.54 -5.19
C ASN A 188 -16.15 31.21 -6.35
N LEU A 189 -15.40 30.45 -7.15
CA LEU A 189 -14.66 30.98 -8.30
C LEU A 189 -15.60 31.60 -9.35
N ARG A 190 -16.74 30.96 -9.59
CA ARG A 190 -17.78 31.50 -10.46
C ARG A 190 -18.38 32.81 -9.92
N ASP A 191 -18.73 32.84 -8.63
CA ASP A 191 -19.32 34.02 -8.00
C ASP A 191 -18.30 35.19 -7.97
N VAL A 192 -16.99 34.89 -7.91
CA VAL A 192 -15.90 35.87 -8.05
C VAL A 192 -15.82 36.42 -9.49
N LEU A 193 -15.94 35.58 -10.51
CA LEU A 193 -15.96 36.04 -11.91
C LEU A 193 -17.16 36.95 -12.20
N ASP A 194 -18.33 36.60 -11.69
CA ASP A 194 -19.56 37.41 -11.81
C ASP A 194 -19.36 38.79 -11.15
N ALA A 195 -18.76 38.83 -9.95
CA ALA A 195 -18.41 40.08 -9.26
C ALA A 195 -17.33 40.92 -9.99
N LEU A 196 -16.49 40.29 -10.80
CA LEU A 196 -15.50 40.95 -11.67
C LEU A 196 -16.10 41.44 -12.99
N GLY A 197 -17.37 41.14 -13.27
CA GLY A 197 -18.10 41.60 -14.46
C GLY A 197 -18.03 40.64 -15.66
N HIS A 198 -17.59 39.40 -15.46
CA HIS A 198 -17.59 38.37 -16.51
C HIS A 198 -18.98 37.77 -16.70
N ASP A 199 -19.40 37.56 -17.95
CA ASP A 199 -20.70 36.96 -18.28
C ASP A 199 -20.65 35.44 -18.09
N VAL A 200 -21.02 34.98 -16.89
CA VAL A 200 -20.95 33.56 -16.52
C VAL A 200 -22.09 32.71 -17.10
N ASP A 201 -23.09 33.33 -17.73
CA ASP A 201 -24.28 32.67 -18.26
C ASP A 201 -24.23 32.46 -19.77
N ARG A 202 -23.34 33.18 -20.47
CA ARG A 202 -23.05 32.98 -21.90
C ARG A 202 -22.33 31.66 -22.18
N PRO A 203 -22.65 30.95 -23.29
CA PRO A 203 -21.85 29.81 -23.76
C PRO A 203 -20.37 30.17 -23.90
N TRP A 204 -19.48 29.28 -23.45
CA TRP A 204 -18.04 29.54 -23.38
C TRP A 204 -17.46 29.98 -24.72
N ARG A 205 -17.80 29.30 -25.82
CA ARG A 205 -17.33 29.63 -27.18
C ARG A 205 -17.70 31.05 -27.65
N GLU A 206 -18.69 31.69 -27.03
CA GLU A 206 -19.17 33.04 -27.38
C GLU A 206 -18.51 34.15 -26.54
N LEU A 207 -17.67 33.78 -25.55
CA LEU A 207 -16.87 34.72 -24.78
C LEU A 207 -15.69 35.26 -25.62
N PRO A 208 -15.34 36.56 -25.49
CA PRO A 208 -14.15 37.12 -26.10
C PRO A 208 -12.88 36.31 -25.78
N ALA A 209 -11.99 36.15 -26.77
CA ALA A 209 -10.78 35.35 -26.60
C ALA A 209 -9.89 35.84 -25.44
N GLY A 210 -9.74 37.16 -25.27
CA GLY A 210 -8.98 37.73 -24.15
C GLY A 210 -9.58 37.44 -22.78
N GLU A 211 -10.92 37.33 -22.70
CA GLU A 211 -11.63 36.97 -21.48
C GLU A 211 -11.41 35.49 -21.13
N ARG A 212 -11.54 34.61 -22.13
CA ARG A 212 -11.24 33.18 -22.00
C ARG A 212 -9.79 32.94 -21.55
N GLU A 213 -8.85 33.63 -22.18
CA GLU A 213 -7.42 33.55 -21.85
C GLU A 213 -7.15 33.98 -20.41
N TRP A 214 -7.71 35.11 -19.97
CA TRP A 214 -7.54 35.61 -18.61
C TRP A 214 -8.14 34.63 -17.60
N ILE A 215 -9.37 34.16 -17.83
CA ILE A 215 -10.04 33.20 -16.94
C ILE A 215 -9.21 31.91 -16.78
N LEU A 216 -8.68 31.37 -17.87
CA LEU A 216 -8.00 30.08 -17.83
C LEU A 216 -6.54 30.17 -17.38
N PHE A 217 -5.80 31.21 -17.76
CA PHE A 217 -4.34 31.20 -17.70
C PHE A 217 -3.69 32.33 -16.91
N THR A 218 -4.44 33.34 -16.45
CA THR A 218 -3.84 34.46 -15.70
C THR A 218 -3.10 33.99 -14.43
N ASP A 219 -2.02 34.70 -14.08
CA ASP A 219 -1.33 34.57 -12.80
C ASP A 219 -1.84 35.56 -11.74
N GLU A 220 -2.76 36.46 -12.12
CA GLU A 220 -3.44 37.38 -11.21
C GLU A 220 -4.35 36.65 -10.22
N GLN A 221 -4.45 37.20 -9.00
CA GLN A 221 -5.31 36.68 -7.92
C GLN A 221 -6.12 37.81 -7.27
N PRO A 222 -7.03 38.48 -8.01
CA PRO A 222 -7.86 39.53 -7.45
C PRO A 222 -8.68 39.02 -6.28
N VAL A 223 -8.84 39.87 -5.26
CA VAL A 223 -9.72 39.63 -4.12
C VAL A 223 -10.92 40.54 -4.26
N VAL A 224 -12.11 39.97 -4.27
CA VAL A 224 -13.37 40.70 -4.42
C VAL A 224 -14.35 40.35 -3.32
N THR A 225 -15.21 41.31 -2.98
CA THR A 225 -16.33 41.08 -2.08
C THR A 225 -17.43 40.35 -2.84
N VAL A 226 -17.68 39.09 -2.47
CA VAL A 226 -18.75 38.28 -3.06
C VAL A 226 -20.01 38.39 -2.22
N HIS A 227 -21.13 38.72 -2.85
CA HIS A 227 -22.47 38.74 -2.24
C HIS A 227 -23.25 37.49 -2.69
N PRO A 228 -23.22 36.38 -1.92
CA PRO A 228 -23.79 35.13 -2.40
C PRO A 228 -25.33 35.16 -2.38
N VAL A 229 -25.95 35.01 -3.54
CA VAL A 229 -27.39 34.73 -3.64
C VAL A 229 -27.63 33.28 -3.19
N ARG A 230 -28.44 33.09 -2.15
CA ARG A 230 -28.83 31.80 -1.56
C ARG A 230 -30.34 31.78 -1.34
N ASP A 231 -30.92 30.59 -1.17
CA ASP A 231 -32.33 30.40 -0.81
C ASP A 231 -32.71 31.25 0.43
N ALA A 232 -33.97 31.65 0.51
CA ALA A 232 -34.48 32.67 1.45
C ALA A 232 -34.18 32.40 2.94
N ASP A 233 -33.87 31.15 3.27
CA ASP A 233 -33.63 30.58 4.59
C ASP A 233 -32.14 30.44 4.95
N ARG A 234 -31.20 30.89 4.09
CA ARG A 234 -29.74 30.86 4.37
C ARG A 234 -29.15 32.24 4.64
N ILE A 235 -28.28 32.30 5.64
CA ILE A 235 -27.50 33.51 6.00
C ILE A 235 -26.69 34.00 4.79
N GLN A 236 -27.03 35.21 4.32
CA GLN A 236 -26.36 35.93 3.23
C GLN A 236 -25.31 36.88 3.81
N ARG A 237 -24.16 36.36 4.23
CA ARG A 237 -23.02 37.19 4.62
C ARG A 237 -22.06 37.33 3.44
N PRO A 238 -21.68 38.56 3.06
CA PRO A 238 -20.63 38.76 2.09
C PRO A 238 -19.31 38.21 2.64
N TYR A 239 -18.45 37.76 1.75
CA TYR A 239 -17.11 37.28 2.10
C TYR A 239 -16.10 37.75 1.05
N GLN A 240 -14.82 37.78 1.42
CA GLN A 240 -13.73 38.07 0.49
C GLN A 240 -13.36 36.80 -0.27
N GLY A 241 -13.63 36.78 -1.58
CA GLY A 241 -13.27 35.68 -2.48
C GLY A 241 -12.01 36.02 -3.25
N THR A 242 -11.04 35.10 -3.26
CA THR A 242 -9.81 35.23 -4.06
C THR A 242 -9.95 34.43 -5.34
N TYR A 243 -9.76 35.07 -6.48
CA TYR A 243 -9.78 34.38 -7.77
C TYR A 243 -8.56 33.47 -7.95
N MET A 244 -8.77 32.38 -8.68
CA MET A 244 -7.70 31.48 -9.13
C MET A 244 -8.05 30.94 -10.51
N SER A 245 -7.18 31.20 -11.49
CA SER A 245 -7.33 30.69 -12.85
C SER A 245 -7.36 29.15 -12.88
N ALA A 246 -8.01 28.60 -13.91
CA ALA A 246 -8.13 27.16 -14.07
C ALA A 246 -6.75 26.47 -14.16
N ARG A 247 -5.81 27.02 -14.94
CA ARG A 247 -4.41 26.58 -15.02
C ARG A 247 -3.78 26.51 -13.64
N ARG A 248 -3.88 27.60 -12.86
CA ARG A 248 -3.23 27.69 -11.55
C ARG A 248 -3.80 26.68 -10.55
N TYR A 249 -5.12 26.52 -10.54
CA TYR A 249 -5.78 25.51 -9.71
C TYR A 249 -5.31 24.09 -10.08
N VAL A 250 -5.30 23.73 -11.36
CA VAL A 250 -4.86 22.40 -11.83
C VAL A 250 -3.40 22.15 -11.46
N MET A 251 -2.49 23.09 -11.78
CA MET A 251 -1.05 22.94 -11.52
C MET A 251 -0.75 22.83 -10.02
N LYS A 252 -1.37 23.68 -9.19
CA LYS A 252 -1.22 23.63 -7.73
C LYS A 252 -1.76 22.32 -7.17
N THR A 253 -2.91 21.88 -7.65
CA THR A 253 -3.54 20.62 -7.23
C THR A 253 -2.69 19.41 -7.60
N PHE A 254 -2.13 19.38 -8.80
CA PHE A 254 -1.27 18.30 -9.27
C PHE A 254 0.03 18.21 -8.47
N SER A 255 0.67 19.34 -8.19
CA SER A 255 1.96 19.40 -7.47
C SER A 255 1.85 19.20 -5.96
N ASP A 256 0.91 19.89 -5.30
CA ASP A 256 0.93 20.03 -3.85
C ASP A 256 -0.05 19.09 -3.13
N SER A 257 -1.04 18.54 -3.85
CA SER A 257 -2.10 17.78 -3.20
C SER A 257 -1.62 16.42 -2.68
N LYS A 258 -1.84 16.19 -1.39
CA LYS A 258 -1.64 14.88 -0.75
C LYS A 258 -2.69 13.83 -1.18
N SER A 259 -3.77 14.25 -1.86
CA SER A 259 -4.85 13.36 -2.31
C SER A 259 -4.57 12.78 -3.70
N ALA A 260 -4.37 11.45 -3.78
CA ALA A 260 -4.10 10.78 -5.06
C ALA A 260 -5.29 10.87 -6.06
N PRO A 261 -6.56 10.68 -5.65
CA PRO A 261 -7.69 10.89 -6.56
C PRO A 261 -7.78 12.33 -7.09
N LEU A 262 -7.46 13.32 -6.25
CA LEU A 262 -7.50 14.72 -6.67
C LEU A 262 -6.35 15.05 -7.64
N ARG A 263 -5.15 14.52 -7.39
CA ARG A 263 -4.03 14.61 -8.36
C ARG A 263 -4.35 13.91 -9.68
N ALA A 264 -4.90 12.70 -9.63
CA ALA A 264 -5.31 11.96 -10.83
C ALA A 264 -6.41 12.69 -11.61
N ARG A 265 -7.33 13.38 -10.92
CA ARG A 265 -8.31 14.26 -11.58
C ARG A 265 -7.63 15.45 -12.25
N ALA A 266 -6.73 16.14 -11.55
CA ALA A 266 -6.00 17.28 -12.11
C ALA A 266 -5.14 16.87 -13.33
N GLU A 267 -4.53 15.69 -13.26
CA GLU A 267 -3.70 15.12 -14.33
C GLU A 267 -4.47 14.91 -15.64
N ARG A 268 -5.78 14.65 -15.61
CA ARG A 268 -6.62 14.53 -16.83
C ARG A 268 -6.69 15.83 -17.63
N PHE A 269 -6.45 16.95 -16.98
CA PHE A 269 -6.45 18.27 -17.60
C PHE A 269 -5.04 18.72 -18.01
N LEU A 270 -4.05 17.84 -17.89
CA LEU A 270 -2.67 18.11 -18.24
C LEU A 270 -2.24 17.26 -19.42
N SER A 271 -1.58 17.88 -20.38
CA SER A 271 -0.72 17.16 -21.32
C SER A 271 0.69 17.11 -20.73
N SER A 272 1.30 15.92 -20.81
CA SER A 272 2.67 15.72 -20.33
C SER A 272 3.55 15.34 -21.51
N ALA A 273 4.57 16.15 -21.79
CA ALA A 273 5.56 15.88 -22.83
C ALA A 273 6.96 15.74 -22.22
N PRO A 274 7.88 15.01 -22.87
CA PRO A 274 9.30 15.10 -22.54
C PRO A 274 9.74 16.56 -22.52
N CYS A 275 10.55 16.93 -21.53
CA CYS A 275 11.05 18.29 -21.41
C CYS A 275 11.85 18.66 -22.67
N PRO A 276 11.57 19.80 -23.33
CA PRO A 276 12.24 20.16 -24.58
C PRO A 276 13.73 20.49 -24.40
N VAL A 277 14.16 20.86 -23.18
CA VAL A 277 15.55 21.22 -22.88
C VAL A 277 16.43 19.99 -22.68
N CYS A 278 15.96 19.03 -21.88
CA CYS A 278 16.75 17.83 -21.57
C CYS A 278 16.32 16.59 -22.35
N GLY A 279 15.31 16.69 -23.23
CA GLY A 279 14.76 15.57 -23.98
C GLY A 279 14.14 14.46 -23.12
N GLY A 280 13.89 14.72 -21.83
CA GLY A 280 13.52 13.69 -20.86
C GLY A 280 14.65 13.22 -19.95
N GLY A 281 15.91 13.60 -20.21
CA GLY A 281 17.09 13.16 -19.46
C GLY A 281 17.22 13.74 -18.04
N ARG A 282 16.31 14.63 -17.62
CA ARG A 282 16.18 15.23 -16.26
C ARG A 282 17.35 16.10 -15.80
N LEU A 283 18.48 16.07 -16.49
CA LEU A 283 19.70 16.75 -16.13
C LEU A 283 19.95 17.97 -17.01
N ARG A 284 20.88 18.80 -16.57
CA ARG A 284 21.40 19.91 -17.38
C ARG A 284 22.14 19.40 -18.64
N PRO A 285 22.13 20.16 -19.75
CA PRO A 285 22.83 19.78 -20.97
C PRO A 285 24.32 19.45 -20.78
N GLU A 286 25.00 20.17 -19.89
CA GLU A 286 26.43 19.98 -19.60
C GLU A 286 26.70 18.59 -19.00
N ALA A 287 25.83 18.11 -18.12
CA ALA A 287 25.93 16.77 -17.54
C ALA A 287 25.55 15.68 -18.56
N LEU A 288 24.60 15.97 -19.46
CA LEU A 288 24.21 15.06 -20.55
C LEU A 288 25.26 14.98 -21.66
N ALA A 289 26.17 15.95 -21.76
CA ALA A 289 27.27 15.93 -22.71
C ALA A 289 28.41 14.99 -22.30
N VAL A 290 28.48 14.58 -21.03
CA VAL A 290 29.46 13.60 -20.54
C VAL A 290 28.93 12.19 -20.82
N THR A 291 29.78 11.34 -21.36
CA THR A 291 29.42 9.97 -21.75
C THR A 291 30.27 8.93 -21.04
N PHE A 292 29.78 7.70 -20.96
CA PHE A 292 30.56 6.53 -20.56
C PHE A 292 30.15 5.38 -21.48
N ALA A 293 31.12 4.71 -22.08
CA ALA A 293 30.88 3.72 -23.15
C ALA A 293 29.98 4.28 -24.28
N GLY A 294 30.17 5.57 -24.62
CA GLY A 294 29.41 6.27 -25.66
C GLY A 294 27.94 6.57 -25.33
N ARG A 295 27.51 6.38 -24.07
CA ARG A 295 26.14 6.67 -23.61
C ARG A 295 26.14 7.72 -22.50
N THR A 296 25.13 8.56 -22.48
CA THR A 296 24.88 9.53 -21.41
C THR A 296 24.43 8.82 -20.13
N ILE A 297 24.53 9.51 -18.99
CA ILE A 297 24.04 8.94 -17.72
C ILE A 297 22.53 8.67 -17.75
N ALA A 298 21.75 9.49 -18.46
CA ALA A 298 20.31 9.31 -18.59
C ALA A 298 19.97 8.04 -19.40
N GLU A 299 20.70 7.78 -20.48
CA GLU A 299 20.53 6.57 -21.28
C GLU A 299 20.89 5.32 -20.47
N LEU A 300 22.00 5.34 -19.73
CA LEU A 300 22.39 4.21 -18.87
C LEU A 300 21.41 4.00 -17.71
N ALA A 301 20.88 5.08 -17.11
CA ALA A 301 19.91 4.98 -16.03
C ALA A 301 18.54 4.43 -16.49
N ALA A 302 18.21 4.57 -17.77
CA ALA A 302 16.98 4.05 -18.37
C ALA A 302 17.07 2.57 -18.76
N LEU A 303 18.28 1.99 -18.82
CA LEU A 303 18.44 0.57 -19.11
C LEU A 303 17.90 -0.32 -17.97
N PRO A 304 17.37 -1.51 -18.30
CA PRO A 304 17.17 -2.56 -17.31
C PRO A 304 18.48 -2.85 -16.58
N LEU A 305 18.42 -3.10 -15.26
CA LEU A 305 19.59 -3.41 -14.43
C LEU A 305 20.43 -4.57 -14.98
N THR A 306 19.80 -5.58 -15.60
CA THR A 306 20.50 -6.69 -16.28
C THR A 306 21.33 -6.21 -17.47
N GLU A 307 20.80 -5.28 -18.27
CA GLU A 307 21.51 -4.73 -19.43
C GLU A 307 22.60 -3.76 -18.95
N LEU A 308 22.28 -2.90 -17.97
CA LEU A 308 23.24 -1.96 -17.39
C LEU A 308 24.49 -2.70 -16.87
N ALA A 309 24.31 -3.80 -16.13
CA ALA A 309 25.41 -4.59 -15.59
C ALA A 309 26.38 -5.11 -16.68
N THR A 310 25.89 -5.40 -17.88
CA THR A 310 26.70 -5.91 -19.00
C THR A 310 27.26 -4.81 -19.91
N THR A 311 26.64 -3.63 -19.90
CA THR A 311 27.00 -2.48 -20.75
C THR A 311 28.21 -1.73 -20.22
N LEU A 312 28.41 -1.73 -18.90
CA LEU A 312 29.53 -1.06 -18.25
C LEU A 312 30.85 -1.80 -18.56
N ARG A 313 31.51 -1.38 -19.64
CA ARG A 313 32.85 -1.86 -20.00
C ARG A 313 33.88 -0.88 -19.46
N PRO A 314 34.62 -1.21 -18.39
CA PRO A 314 35.56 -0.29 -17.80
C PRO A 314 36.78 -0.10 -18.69
N ASP A 315 37.21 1.15 -18.87
CA ASP A 315 38.53 1.51 -19.38
C ASP A 315 39.31 2.25 -18.29
N GLY A 316 40.48 1.73 -17.93
CA GLY A 316 41.29 2.20 -16.79
C GLY A 316 40.87 1.68 -15.40
N GLU A 317 41.77 1.84 -14.44
CA GLU A 317 41.64 1.27 -13.09
C GLU A 317 40.48 1.88 -12.28
N THR A 318 40.33 3.21 -12.31
CA THR A 318 39.26 3.91 -11.60
C THR A 318 37.88 3.49 -12.10
N ALA A 319 37.71 3.36 -13.42
CA ALA A 319 36.47 2.89 -14.02
C ALA A 319 36.17 1.47 -13.56
N ARG A 320 37.18 0.57 -13.58
CA ARG A 320 37.03 -0.81 -13.13
C ARG A 320 36.53 -0.91 -11.70
N VAL A 321 37.15 -0.20 -10.75
CA VAL A 321 36.72 -0.23 -9.33
C VAL A 321 35.27 0.21 -9.14
N LEU A 322 34.86 1.29 -9.82
CA LEU A 322 33.50 1.83 -9.72
C LEU A 322 32.47 0.94 -10.43
N THR A 323 32.83 0.36 -11.59
CA THR A 323 32.00 -0.59 -12.32
C THR A 323 31.84 -1.90 -11.55
N ASP A 324 32.90 -2.41 -10.92
CA ASP A 324 32.87 -3.62 -10.10
C ASP A 324 31.99 -3.41 -8.85
N ASP A 325 32.11 -2.28 -8.14
CA ASP A 325 31.21 -1.93 -7.03
C ASP A 325 29.75 -1.84 -7.50
N LEU A 326 29.50 -1.15 -8.62
CA LEU A 326 28.16 -0.99 -9.18
C LEU A 326 27.57 -2.36 -9.58
N GLY A 327 28.32 -3.19 -10.30
CA GLY A 327 27.90 -4.54 -10.68
C GLY A 327 27.60 -5.41 -9.47
N ALA A 328 28.45 -5.34 -8.43
CA ALA A 328 28.26 -6.12 -7.22
C ALA A 328 27.08 -5.63 -6.34
N ARG A 329 26.60 -4.39 -6.53
CA ARG A 329 25.35 -3.88 -5.95
C ARG A 329 24.12 -4.21 -6.80
N ILE A 330 24.27 -4.29 -8.12
CA ILE A 330 23.20 -4.70 -9.04
C ILE A 330 22.87 -6.18 -8.87
N ALA A 331 23.88 -7.04 -8.68
CA ALA A 331 23.71 -8.49 -8.65
C ALA A 331 22.63 -8.98 -7.65
N PRO A 332 22.58 -8.53 -6.38
CA PRO A 332 21.52 -8.94 -5.45
C PRO A 332 20.11 -8.46 -5.86
N VAL A 333 20.01 -7.32 -6.54
CA VAL A 333 18.74 -6.81 -7.06
C VAL A 333 18.25 -7.69 -8.21
N VAL A 334 19.15 -8.08 -9.12
CA VAL A 334 18.85 -9.00 -10.23
C VAL A 334 18.45 -10.38 -9.71
N GLU A 335 19.18 -10.91 -8.72
CA GLU A 335 18.90 -12.20 -8.09
C GLU A 335 17.50 -12.27 -7.47
N LEU A 336 17.01 -11.17 -6.88
CA LEU A 336 15.64 -11.05 -6.37
C LEU A 336 14.56 -10.88 -7.46
N GLY A 337 14.92 -11.11 -8.73
CA GLY A 337 14.03 -11.02 -9.89
C GLY A 337 13.72 -9.59 -10.33
N LEU A 338 14.44 -8.59 -9.83
CA LEU A 338 14.19 -7.17 -10.13
C LEU A 338 15.11 -6.60 -11.22
N GLY A 339 15.77 -7.47 -11.97
CA GLY A 339 16.70 -7.08 -13.03
C GLY A 339 16.08 -6.30 -14.19
N TYR A 340 14.75 -6.39 -14.36
CA TYR A 340 14.01 -5.64 -15.37
C TYR A 340 13.75 -4.17 -15.00
N LEU A 341 14.03 -3.76 -13.75
CA LEU A 341 13.87 -2.38 -13.34
C LEU A 341 14.97 -1.51 -13.94
N SER A 342 14.67 -0.25 -14.22
CA SER A 342 15.67 0.77 -14.54
C SER A 342 15.94 1.66 -13.32
N LEU A 343 17.10 2.32 -13.27
CA LEU A 343 17.48 3.19 -12.15
C LEU A 343 16.60 4.45 -12.04
N ASP A 344 16.09 4.93 -13.18
CA ASP A 344 15.24 6.11 -13.27
C ASP A 344 13.75 5.83 -12.98
N ARG A 345 13.34 4.55 -12.89
CA ARG A 345 11.95 4.17 -12.57
C ARG A 345 11.52 4.76 -11.24
N ALA A 346 10.44 5.56 -11.29
CA ALA A 346 9.93 6.27 -10.14
C ALA A 346 9.32 5.32 -9.09
N THR A 347 9.64 5.54 -7.82
CA THR A 347 9.12 4.70 -6.72
C THR A 347 7.59 4.62 -6.62
N PRO A 348 6.78 5.63 -6.99
CA PRO A 348 5.32 5.50 -6.95
C PRO A 348 4.75 4.50 -7.96
N THR A 349 5.52 4.09 -8.97
CA THR A 349 5.09 3.10 -9.98
C THR A 349 5.57 1.69 -9.63
N LEU A 350 6.25 1.52 -8.50
CA LEU A 350 6.64 0.21 -7.99
C LEU A 350 5.48 -0.39 -7.18
N SER A 351 5.28 -1.68 -7.34
CA SER A 351 4.50 -2.49 -6.41
C SER A 351 5.16 -2.50 -5.02
N THR A 352 4.36 -2.80 -4.00
CA THR A 352 4.85 -2.95 -2.62
C THR A 352 5.96 -4.00 -2.54
N GLY A 353 5.78 -5.15 -3.22
CA GLY A 353 6.76 -6.24 -3.26
C GLY A 353 8.05 -5.90 -4.02
N GLU A 354 7.99 -5.12 -5.11
CA GLU A 354 9.21 -4.60 -5.76
C GLU A 354 10.00 -3.69 -4.81
N LEU A 355 9.33 -2.72 -4.17
CA LEU A 355 10.00 -1.77 -3.26
C LEU A 355 10.62 -2.48 -2.04
N GLN A 356 9.92 -3.47 -1.49
CA GLN A 356 10.41 -4.24 -0.34
C GLN A 356 11.67 -5.05 -0.70
N ARG A 357 11.66 -5.76 -1.84
CA ARG A 357 12.83 -6.49 -2.33
C ARG A 357 14.00 -5.57 -2.66
N LEU A 358 13.76 -4.37 -3.21
CA LEU A 358 14.82 -3.36 -3.40
C LEU A 358 15.47 -2.97 -2.07
N ARG A 359 14.66 -2.71 -1.03
CA ARG A 359 15.17 -2.37 0.31
C ARG A 359 15.98 -3.54 0.89
N LEU A 360 15.50 -4.76 0.71
CA LEU A 360 16.20 -5.97 1.16
C LEU A 360 17.55 -6.15 0.45
N ALA A 361 17.58 -6.03 -0.88
CA ALA A 361 18.80 -6.09 -1.68
C ALA A 361 19.85 -5.07 -1.19
N THR A 362 19.39 -3.87 -0.82
CA THR A 362 20.25 -2.79 -0.32
C THR A 362 20.90 -3.16 1.01
N GLN A 363 20.21 -3.92 1.88
CA GLN A 363 20.76 -4.32 3.18
C GLN A 363 21.95 -5.28 3.06
N LEU A 364 21.98 -6.16 2.06
CA LEU A 364 23.09 -7.09 1.83
C LEU A 364 24.45 -6.41 1.63
N ARG A 365 24.45 -5.12 1.28
CA ARG A 365 25.67 -4.34 1.03
C ARG A 365 25.85 -3.17 2.00
N SER A 366 25.04 -3.12 3.06
CA SER A 366 25.14 -2.09 4.10
C SER A 366 26.37 -2.26 5.00
N GLY A 367 26.95 -3.47 5.05
CA GLY A 367 28.08 -3.78 5.93
C GLY A 367 27.69 -3.92 7.41
N LEU A 368 26.40 -4.02 7.71
CA LEU A 368 25.92 -4.21 9.08
C LEU A 368 26.21 -5.64 9.57
N PHE A 369 26.65 -5.72 10.83
CA PHE A 369 27.02 -6.94 11.54
C PHE A 369 26.49 -6.88 12.97
N GLY A 370 26.06 -8.02 13.52
CA GLY A 370 25.59 -8.12 14.90
C GLY A 370 24.26 -7.40 15.17
N VAL A 371 23.44 -7.18 14.14
CA VAL A 371 22.11 -6.58 14.29
C VAL A 371 20.98 -7.60 14.17
N VAL A 372 19.79 -7.23 14.62
CA VAL A 372 18.55 -7.97 14.35
C VAL A 372 17.81 -7.29 13.21
N TYR A 373 17.69 -7.97 12.08
CA TYR A 373 16.76 -7.56 11.03
C TYR A 373 15.35 -8.02 11.39
N VAL A 374 14.39 -7.10 11.45
CA VAL A 374 12.96 -7.43 11.67
C VAL A 374 12.17 -7.13 10.39
N LEU A 375 11.67 -8.17 9.73
CA LEU A 375 11.02 -8.10 8.42
C LEU A 375 9.53 -8.44 8.52
N ASP A 376 8.71 -7.73 7.74
CA ASP A 376 7.25 -7.89 7.71
C ASP A 376 6.82 -8.48 6.37
N GLU A 377 6.47 -9.77 6.37
CA GLU A 377 5.89 -10.50 5.23
C GLU A 377 6.64 -10.25 3.89
N PRO A 378 7.97 -10.51 3.82
CA PRO A 378 8.79 -10.22 2.63
C PRO A 378 8.42 -11.00 1.37
N SER A 379 7.67 -12.08 1.52
CA SER A 379 7.13 -12.92 0.43
C SER A 379 5.74 -12.49 -0.04
N ALA A 380 5.13 -11.46 0.57
CA ALA A 380 3.80 -11.02 0.17
C ALA A 380 3.76 -10.62 -1.33
N GLY A 381 2.87 -11.25 -2.08
CA GLY A 381 2.71 -11.01 -3.53
C GLY A 381 3.85 -11.54 -4.41
N LEU A 382 4.75 -12.38 -3.85
CA LEU A 382 5.79 -13.03 -4.65
C LEU A 382 5.25 -14.28 -5.34
N HIS A 383 5.68 -14.47 -6.58
CA HIS A 383 5.53 -15.74 -7.26
C HIS A 383 6.39 -16.80 -6.55
N PRO A 384 5.98 -18.08 -6.48
CA PRO A 384 6.78 -19.13 -5.85
C PRO A 384 8.22 -19.21 -6.35
N ALA A 385 8.45 -19.00 -7.66
CA ALA A 385 9.79 -18.94 -8.23
C ALA A 385 10.67 -17.80 -7.66
N ASP A 386 10.07 -16.68 -7.27
CA ASP A 386 10.79 -15.54 -6.67
C ASP A 386 11.05 -15.77 -5.16
N THR A 387 10.33 -16.71 -4.54
CA THR A 387 10.46 -17.02 -3.09
C THR A 387 11.78 -17.73 -2.78
N GLU A 388 12.26 -18.58 -3.70
CA GLU A 388 13.57 -19.24 -3.55
C GLU A 388 14.73 -18.23 -3.52
N ALA A 389 14.64 -17.19 -4.36
CA ALA A 389 15.60 -16.08 -4.36
C ALA A 389 15.56 -15.29 -3.03
N LEU A 390 14.36 -15.03 -2.50
CA LEU A 390 14.20 -14.39 -1.20
C LEU A 390 14.88 -15.19 -0.08
N LEU A 391 14.69 -16.50 -0.04
CA LEU A 391 15.31 -17.38 0.97
C LEU A 391 16.85 -17.30 0.92
N THR A 392 17.42 -17.31 -0.29
CA THR A 392 18.86 -17.15 -0.48
C THR A 392 19.37 -15.82 0.10
N VAL A 393 18.62 -14.74 -0.06
CA VAL A 393 18.96 -13.43 0.50
C VAL A 393 18.85 -13.40 2.03
N LEU A 394 17.81 -13.99 2.60
CA LEU A 394 17.65 -14.08 4.06
C LEU A 394 18.79 -14.88 4.69
N ASP A 395 19.19 -15.99 4.05
CA ASP A 395 20.33 -16.80 4.48
C ASP A 395 21.65 -16.03 4.42
N ARG A 396 21.87 -15.19 3.40
CA ARG A 396 23.06 -14.34 3.32
C ARG A 396 23.09 -13.26 4.40
N LEU A 397 21.95 -12.65 4.74
CA LEU A 397 21.88 -11.72 5.87
C LEU A 397 22.25 -12.40 7.18
N ARG A 398 21.73 -13.62 7.41
CA ARG A 398 22.07 -14.47 8.56
C ARG A 398 23.56 -14.81 8.59
N SER A 399 24.09 -15.34 7.48
CA SER A 399 25.49 -15.77 7.33
C SER A 399 26.50 -14.62 7.46
N ALA A 400 26.06 -13.38 7.24
CA ALA A 400 26.85 -12.18 7.51
C ALA A 400 26.96 -11.84 9.01
N GLY A 401 26.51 -12.71 9.92
CA GLY A 401 26.58 -12.51 11.37
C GLY A 401 25.45 -11.66 11.94
N ASN A 402 24.25 -11.79 11.37
CA ASN A 402 23.06 -11.08 11.84
C ASN A 402 21.96 -12.06 12.24
N SER A 403 21.06 -11.61 13.11
CA SER A 403 19.82 -12.34 13.40
C SER A 403 18.72 -11.85 12.46
N VAL A 404 17.92 -12.76 11.90
CA VAL A 404 16.87 -12.40 10.93
C VAL A 404 15.52 -12.87 11.47
N PHE A 405 14.72 -11.92 11.94
CA PHE A 405 13.39 -12.13 12.51
C PHE A 405 12.34 -11.76 11.46
N VAL A 406 11.62 -12.75 10.95
CA VAL A 406 10.67 -12.55 9.85
C VAL A 406 9.26 -12.88 10.33
N VAL A 407 8.34 -11.93 10.22
CA VAL A 407 6.92 -12.23 10.33
C VAL A 407 6.45 -12.83 9.01
N GLU A 408 5.97 -14.08 9.02
CA GLU A 408 5.52 -14.71 7.77
C GLU A 408 4.39 -15.75 7.85
N HIS A 409 3.72 -15.93 6.70
CA HIS A 409 2.67 -16.93 6.46
C HIS A 409 2.96 -17.90 5.31
N HIS A 410 3.87 -17.58 4.39
CA HIS A 410 4.21 -18.46 3.27
C HIS A 410 4.94 -19.69 3.78
N LEU A 411 4.33 -20.86 3.56
CA LEU A 411 4.75 -22.11 4.16
C LEU A 411 6.17 -22.50 3.76
N ASP A 412 6.62 -22.17 2.53
CA ASP A 412 8.00 -22.47 2.11
C ASP A 412 9.03 -21.65 2.88
N VAL A 413 8.70 -20.42 3.30
CA VAL A 413 9.57 -19.61 4.16
C VAL A 413 9.57 -20.14 5.58
N VAL A 414 8.39 -20.52 6.09
CA VAL A 414 8.26 -21.17 7.42
C VAL A 414 9.07 -22.47 7.47
N ARG A 415 9.03 -23.30 6.41
CA ARG A 415 9.79 -24.56 6.34
C ARG A 415 11.31 -24.36 6.32
N ALA A 416 11.78 -23.26 5.75
CA ALA A 416 13.20 -22.94 5.65
C ALA A 416 13.78 -22.29 6.93
N ALA A 417 12.94 -21.94 7.91
CA ALA A 417 13.38 -21.29 9.14
C ALA A 417 14.21 -22.22 10.02
N ASP A 418 15.21 -21.65 10.69
CA ASP A 418 15.96 -22.36 11.74
C ASP A 418 15.14 -22.47 13.02
N TRP A 419 14.33 -21.44 13.29
CA TRP A 419 13.51 -21.32 14.50
C TRP A 419 12.13 -20.77 14.16
N LEU A 420 11.10 -21.26 14.85
CA LEU A 420 9.72 -20.85 14.65
C LEU A 420 9.11 -20.37 15.96
N VAL A 421 8.47 -19.21 15.93
CA VAL A 421 7.62 -18.67 16.99
C VAL A 421 6.18 -18.64 16.50
N ASP A 422 5.35 -19.57 16.96
CA ASP A 422 3.93 -19.62 16.60
C ASP A 422 3.08 -18.88 17.63
N VAL A 423 2.29 -17.90 17.17
CA VAL A 423 1.45 -17.05 18.01
C VAL A 423 -0.03 -17.33 17.74
N GLY A 424 -0.80 -17.59 18.78
CA GLY A 424 -2.20 -17.99 18.63
C GLY A 424 -2.89 -18.32 19.95
N PRO A 425 -3.95 -19.15 19.96
CA PRO A 425 -4.45 -19.99 18.85
C PRO A 425 -5.38 -19.28 17.86
N ARG A 426 -5.90 -18.10 18.19
CA ARG A 426 -6.81 -17.32 17.34
C ARG A 426 -6.37 -15.85 17.26
N ALA A 427 -7.19 -15.03 16.61
CA ALA A 427 -6.98 -13.59 16.50
C ALA A 427 -7.50 -12.82 17.73
N GLY A 428 -7.02 -11.59 17.90
CA GLY A 428 -7.57 -10.63 18.86
C GLY A 428 -7.44 -11.08 20.30
N GLU A 429 -8.54 -10.93 21.04
CA GLU A 429 -8.59 -11.31 22.44
C GLU A 429 -8.30 -12.80 22.63
N HIS A 430 -8.72 -13.67 21.72
CA HIS A 430 -8.51 -15.12 21.80
C HIS A 430 -7.09 -15.56 21.37
N GLY A 431 -6.23 -14.63 20.99
CA GLY A 431 -4.83 -14.85 20.64
C GLY A 431 -3.85 -14.46 21.75
N GLY A 432 -2.71 -13.93 21.32
CA GLY A 432 -1.74 -13.28 22.19
C GLY A 432 -0.93 -14.23 23.06
N ARG A 433 -0.87 -15.52 22.73
CA ARG A 433 -0.04 -16.53 23.41
C ARG A 433 0.95 -17.10 22.42
N VAL A 434 2.16 -17.41 22.91
CA VAL A 434 3.12 -18.21 22.15
C VAL A 434 2.75 -19.68 22.37
N LEU A 435 2.41 -20.37 21.28
CA LEU A 435 2.07 -21.79 21.30
C LEU A 435 3.30 -22.66 21.16
N HIS A 436 4.30 -22.16 20.43
CA HIS A 436 5.57 -22.82 20.18
C HIS A 436 6.69 -21.80 20.00
N SER A 437 7.87 -22.08 20.55
CA SER A 437 9.12 -21.39 20.23
C SER A 437 10.23 -22.44 20.19
N GLY A 438 10.61 -22.85 18.98
CA GLY A 438 11.50 -24.00 18.79
C GLY A 438 11.82 -24.27 17.33
N PRO A 439 12.58 -25.33 17.04
CA PRO A 439 12.75 -25.86 15.69
C PRO A 439 11.40 -26.12 15.01
N VAL A 440 11.35 -25.93 13.69
CA VAL A 440 10.12 -26.03 12.89
C VAL A 440 9.43 -27.39 13.04
N ALA A 441 10.20 -28.48 13.06
CA ALA A 441 9.67 -29.84 13.14
C ALA A 441 8.84 -30.12 14.41
N GLU A 442 9.16 -29.45 15.52
CA GLU A 442 8.49 -29.64 16.80
C GLU A 442 7.06 -29.08 16.80
N LEU A 443 6.74 -28.14 15.89
CA LEU A 443 5.38 -27.60 15.73
C LEU A 443 4.36 -28.70 15.37
N ALA A 444 4.81 -29.82 14.80
CA ALA A 444 3.93 -30.95 14.51
C ALA A 444 3.23 -31.47 15.79
N GLY A 445 3.85 -31.38 16.97
CA GLY A 445 3.23 -31.80 18.23
C GLY A 445 2.15 -30.85 18.76
N VAL A 446 1.98 -29.66 18.16
CA VAL A 446 1.17 -28.57 18.73
C VAL A 446 -0.22 -28.53 18.10
N GLU A 447 -1.17 -29.26 18.68
CA GLU A 447 -2.55 -29.37 18.15
C GLU A 447 -3.29 -28.03 18.05
N ALA A 448 -3.02 -27.09 18.97
CA ALA A 448 -3.64 -25.78 18.98
C ALA A 448 -3.14 -24.84 17.87
N SER A 449 -2.06 -25.20 17.17
CA SER A 449 -1.46 -24.38 16.12
C SER A 449 -2.28 -24.45 14.83
N ALA A 450 -2.84 -23.32 14.43
CA ALA A 450 -3.47 -23.19 13.12
C ALA A 450 -2.47 -23.38 11.98
N THR A 451 -1.21 -23.00 12.18
CA THR A 451 -0.14 -23.13 11.19
C THR A 451 0.27 -24.58 10.99
N ALA A 452 0.36 -25.38 12.06
CA ALA A 452 0.71 -26.80 11.99
C ALA A 452 -0.22 -27.59 11.05
N ARG A 453 -1.51 -27.22 10.99
CA ARG A 453 -2.50 -27.85 10.10
C ARG A 453 -2.08 -27.80 8.63
N PHE A 454 -1.49 -26.69 8.21
CA PHE A 454 -1.10 -26.45 6.82
C PHE A 454 0.36 -26.78 6.55
N LEU A 455 1.25 -26.54 7.51
CA LEU A 455 2.68 -26.77 7.33
C LEU A 455 2.99 -28.25 7.08
N PHE A 456 2.26 -29.14 7.75
CA PHE A 456 2.40 -30.60 7.70
C PHE A 456 1.26 -31.29 6.96
N ASP A 457 0.54 -30.58 6.09
CA ASP A 457 -0.51 -31.11 5.20
C ASP A 457 -1.58 -31.97 5.90
N ARG A 458 -1.99 -31.58 7.12
CA ARG A 458 -2.97 -32.33 7.94
C ARG A 458 -4.43 -32.14 7.51
N SER A 459 -4.67 -31.32 6.50
CA SER A 459 -6.00 -31.07 5.95
C SER A 459 -5.86 -30.79 4.46
N PRO A 460 -6.21 -31.74 3.57
CA PRO A 460 -6.20 -31.49 2.15
C PRO A 460 -7.19 -30.36 1.83
N ALA A 461 -6.79 -29.47 0.92
CA ALA A 461 -7.67 -28.38 0.50
C ALA A 461 -8.93 -28.96 -0.17
N PRO A 462 -10.12 -28.36 0.05
CA PRO A 462 -11.36 -28.90 -0.46
C PRO A 462 -11.33 -29.03 -1.98
N SER A 463 -11.67 -30.22 -2.48
CA SER A 463 -11.92 -30.46 -3.90
C SER A 463 -13.19 -29.74 -4.33
N ARG A 464 -13.13 -29.02 -5.45
CA ARG A 464 -14.31 -28.41 -6.08
C ARG A 464 -14.38 -28.85 -7.53
N GLU A 465 -15.59 -29.10 -8.01
CA GLU A 465 -15.82 -29.31 -9.43
C GLU A 465 -15.61 -27.99 -10.20
N VAL A 466 -14.93 -28.09 -11.34
CA VAL A 466 -14.69 -26.94 -12.23
C VAL A 466 -16.02 -26.53 -12.84
N ARG A 467 -16.43 -25.26 -12.63
CA ARG A 467 -17.68 -24.72 -13.16
C ARG A 467 -17.57 -24.47 -14.67
N SER A 468 -18.67 -24.64 -15.39
CA SER A 468 -18.77 -24.29 -16.81
C SER A 468 -19.02 -22.79 -17.01
N PRO A 469 -18.26 -22.09 -17.88
CA PRO A 469 -18.51 -20.70 -18.23
C PRO A 469 -19.92 -20.44 -18.80
N ARG A 470 -20.52 -19.30 -18.43
CA ARG A 470 -21.83 -18.85 -18.94
C ARG A 470 -21.72 -17.82 -20.09
N GLY A 471 -20.51 -17.37 -20.38
CA GLY A 471 -20.18 -16.36 -21.37
C GLY A 471 -18.70 -16.05 -21.33
N GLN A 472 -18.26 -15.09 -22.13
CA GLN A 472 -16.87 -14.65 -22.18
C GLN A 472 -16.81 -13.13 -22.31
N LEU A 473 -15.76 -12.56 -21.74
CA LEU A 473 -15.42 -11.16 -21.80
C LEU A 473 -14.06 -11.01 -22.47
N LYS A 474 -13.99 -10.27 -23.56
CA LYS A 474 -12.74 -10.01 -24.29
C LYS A 474 -12.10 -8.73 -23.78
N VAL A 475 -10.83 -8.81 -23.37
CA VAL A 475 -10.03 -7.68 -22.90
C VAL A 475 -8.82 -7.51 -23.82
N GLY A 476 -8.67 -6.33 -24.42
CA GLY A 476 -7.58 -6.02 -25.35
C GLY A 476 -8.01 -5.91 -26.82
N PRO A 477 -7.06 -5.74 -27.76
CA PRO A 477 -5.60 -5.88 -27.57
C PRO A 477 -4.98 -4.76 -26.73
N VAL A 478 -4.11 -5.11 -25.77
CA VAL A 478 -3.47 -4.16 -24.86
C VAL A 478 -2.00 -3.95 -25.24
N HIS A 479 -1.61 -2.69 -25.48
CA HIS A 479 -0.24 -2.27 -25.84
C HIS A 479 0.41 -1.38 -24.77
N ARG A 480 -0.01 -1.51 -23.52
CA ARG A 480 0.40 -0.65 -22.40
C ARG A 480 1.51 -1.30 -21.58
N HIS A 481 2.43 -0.48 -21.08
CA HIS A 481 3.61 -0.92 -20.30
C HIS A 481 4.38 -2.00 -21.06
N ASN A 482 4.51 -3.21 -20.50
CA ASN A 482 5.19 -4.31 -21.14
C ASN A 482 4.26 -5.23 -21.95
N LEU A 483 2.94 -5.02 -21.96
CA LEU A 483 2.01 -5.83 -22.76
C LEU A 483 2.16 -5.52 -24.26
N ARG A 484 2.24 -6.57 -25.08
CA ARG A 484 2.52 -6.47 -26.53
C ARG A 484 1.34 -6.96 -27.37
N GLY A 485 0.24 -6.20 -27.36
CA GLY A 485 -1.00 -6.58 -28.05
C GLY A 485 -1.72 -7.75 -27.39
N ALA A 486 -1.55 -7.92 -26.08
CA ALA A 486 -2.13 -9.03 -25.34
C ALA A 486 -3.66 -8.94 -25.38
N THR A 487 -4.33 -10.03 -25.74
CA THR A 487 -5.79 -10.15 -25.73
C THR A 487 -6.16 -11.33 -24.85
N ALA A 488 -6.97 -11.10 -23.83
CA ALA A 488 -7.43 -12.12 -22.89
C ALA A 488 -8.93 -12.36 -23.05
N GLU A 489 -9.33 -13.63 -22.99
CA GLU A 489 -10.73 -14.04 -22.91
C GLU A 489 -11.01 -14.52 -21.49
N ILE A 490 -11.80 -13.73 -20.75
CA ILE A 490 -12.15 -14.00 -19.35
C ILE A 490 -13.52 -14.68 -19.33
N PRO A 491 -13.65 -15.93 -18.84
CA PRO A 491 -14.93 -16.59 -18.74
C PRO A 491 -15.83 -15.95 -17.67
N LEU A 492 -17.11 -15.82 -17.97
CA LEU A 492 -18.13 -15.27 -17.07
C LEU A 492 -18.83 -16.39 -16.28
N GLY A 493 -19.23 -16.06 -15.06
CA GLY A 493 -19.95 -16.94 -14.13
C GLY A 493 -19.07 -17.96 -13.41
N VAL A 494 -17.75 -17.74 -13.41
CA VAL A 494 -16.76 -18.65 -12.83
C VAL A 494 -15.69 -17.89 -12.04
N PHE A 495 -14.86 -18.62 -11.30
CA PHE A 495 -13.68 -18.10 -10.60
C PHE A 495 -12.44 -18.17 -11.50
N THR A 496 -11.92 -17.02 -11.93
CA THR A 496 -10.72 -16.93 -12.79
C THR A 496 -9.53 -16.42 -11.99
N ALA A 497 -8.40 -17.12 -12.05
CA ALA A 497 -7.12 -16.66 -11.50
C ALA A 497 -6.20 -16.17 -12.63
N VAL A 498 -5.69 -14.94 -12.50
CA VAL A 498 -4.64 -14.39 -13.35
C VAL A 498 -3.32 -14.48 -12.59
N THR A 499 -2.36 -15.24 -13.13
CA THR A 499 -1.11 -15.58 -12.46
C THR A 499 0.11 -15.34 -13.36
N GLY A 500 1.30 -15.61 -12.83
CA GLY A 500 2.59 -15.35 -13.49
C GLY A 500 3.59 -14.62 -12.59
N VAL A 501 4.86 -14.59 -13.00
CA VAL A 501 5.95 -13.99 -12.22
C VAL A 501 5.77 -12.49 -11.96
N SER A 502 6.46 -11.93 -10.97
CA SER A 502 6.40 -10.50 -10.67
C SER A 502 6.84 -9.67 -11.90
N GLY A 503 6.11 -8.60 -12.21
CA GLY A 503 6.38 -7.78 -13.40
C GLY A 503 5.94 -8.36 -14.74
N SER A 504 5.25 -9.51 -14.79
CA SER A 504 4.82 -10.14 -16.06
C SER A 504 3.71 -9.38 -16.82
N GLY A 505 3.06 -8.41 -16.18
CA GLY A 505 2.01 -7.58 -16.79
C GLY A 505 0.59 -7.81 -16.26
N LYS A 506 0.40 -8.62 -15.20
CA LYS A 506 -0.91 -8.99 -14.63
C LYS A 506 -1.79 -7.78 -14.29
N SER A 507 -1.27 -6.86 -13.47
CA SER A 507 -1.99 -5.66 -13.04
C SER A 507 -2.28 -4.72 -14.22
N THR A 508 -1.41 -4.67 -15.23
CA THR A 508 -1.68 -3.92 -16.46
C THR A 508 -2.85 -4.52 -17.23
N LEU A 509 -2.88 -5.85 -17.42
CA LEU A 509 -3.95 -6.52 -18.16
C LEU A 509 -5.29 -6.36 -17.46
N ILE A 510 -5.31 -6.60 -16.14
CA ILE A 510 -6.49 -6.50 -15.31
C ILE A 510 -7.00 -5.06 -15.19
N GLY A 511 -6.10 -4.07 -15.21
CA GLY A 511 -6.45 -2.65 -15.18
C GLY A 511 -7.27 -2.17 -16.39
N GLU A 512 -7.29 -2.94 -17.49
CA GLU A 512 -8.10 -2.65 -18.67
C GLU A 512 -9.56 -3.13 -18.54
N VAL A 513 -9.90 -3.88 -17.48
CA VAL A 513 -11.28 -4.24 -17.17
C VAL A 513 -11.97 -3.04 -16.51
N THR A 514 -12.81 -2.34 -17.27
CA THR A 514 -13.57 -1.16 -16.80
C THR A 514 -15.08 -1.38 -16.96
N GLU A 515 -15.90 -0.52 -16.35
CA GLU A 515 -17.36 -0.53 -16.57
C GLU A 515 -17.75 -0.07 -17.99
N GLU A 516 -16.82 0.53 -18.74
CA GLU A 516 -17.03 0.95 -20.12
C GLU A 516 -16.83 -0.21 -21.11
N LEU A 517 -16.22 -1.31 -20.66
CA LEU A 517 -15.97 -2.49 -21.48
C LEU A 517 -17.29 -3.22 -21.78
N GLU A 518 -17.55 -3.50 -23.05
CA GLU A 518 -18.76 -4.19 -23.48
C GLU A 518 -18.91 -5.55 -22.78
N GLY A 519 -20.09 -5.83 -22.22
CA GLY A 519 -20.38 -7.04 -21.45
C GLY A 519 -20.13 -6.90 -19.94
N VAL A 520 -19.56 -5.79 -19.46
CA VAL A 520 -19.44 -5.49 -18.02
C VAL A 520 -20.61 -4.63 -17.57
N GLY A 521 -21.60 -5.24 -16.89
CA GLY A 521 -22.73 -4.48 -16.35
C GLY A 521 -22.39 -3.69 -15.08
N ARG A 522 -21.69 -4.34 -14.14
CA ARG A 522 -21.23 -3.74 -12.88
C ARG A 522 -19.86 -4.30 -12.52
N LEU A 523 -18.93 -3.41 -12.20
CA LEU A 523 -17.59 -3.79 -11.77
C LEU A 523 -17.40 -3.44 -10.28
N VAL A 524 -16.90 -4.40 -9.52
CA VAL A 524 -16.47 -4.19 -8.13
C VAL A 524 -14.99 -4.51 -8.05
N SER A 525 -14.15 -3.48 -7.99
CA SER A 525 -12.71 -3.64 -7.81
C SER A 525 -12.32 -3.51 -6.33
N VAL A 526 -11.60 -4.50 -5.81
CA VAL A 526 -11.17 -4.59 -4.41
C VAL A 526 -9.66 -4.77 -4.32
N ASP A 527 -8.98 -3.72 -3.87
CA ASP A 527 -7.52 -3.69 -3.69
C ASP A 527 -7.10 -3.54 -2.21
N GLN A 528 -5.80 -3.64 -1.95
CA GLN A 528 -5.20 -3.47 -0.61
C GLN A 528 -4.86 -2.01 -0.24
N ARG A 529 -5.34 -1.00 -1.00
CA ARG A 529 -5.15 0.41 -0.60
C ARG A 529 -5.89 0.66 0.72
N PRO A 530 -5.39 1.56 1.59
CA PRO A 530 -6.02 1.77 2.89
C PRO A 530 -7.45 2.27 2.71
N ILE A 531 -8.36 1.89 3.60
CA ILE A 531 -9.73 2.45 3.63
C ILE A 531 -9.73 3.95 3.98
N GLY A 532 -8.64 4.45 4.58
CA GLY A 532 -8.39 5.85 4.84
C GLY A 532 -6.93 6.09 5.25
N ARG A 533 -6.48 7.34 5.15
CA ARG A 533 -5.07 7.73 5.40
C ARG A 533 -4.87 8.46 6.74
N THR A 534 -5.94 8.72 7.47
CA THR A 534 -5.90 9.40 8.77
C THR A 534 -6.67 8.57 9.80
N PRO A 535 -6.41 8.77 11.11
CA PRO A 535 -7.13 8.09 12.17
C PRO A 535 -8.64 8.36 12.20
N ARG A 536 -9.10 9.41 11.49
CA ARG A 536 -10.53 9.73 11.34
C ARG A 536 -11.30 8.60 10.66
N SER A 537 -10.71 7.94 9.67
CA SER A 537 -11.30 6.78 9.00
C SER A 537 -11.13 5.54 9.87
N ASN A 538 -12.18 4.73 9.97
CA ASN A 538 -12.20 3.46 10.70
C ASN A 538 -13.24 2.51 10.10
N LEU A 539 -13.24 1.26 10.56
CA LEU A 539 -14.14 0.20 10.11
C LEU A 539 -15.63 0.61 10.17
N ALA A 540 -16.08 1.21 11.28
CA ALA A 540 -17.48 1.58 11.45
C ALA A 540 -17.93 2.69 10.48
N THR A 541 -17.05 3.68 10.23
CA THR A 541 -17.35 4.74 9.25
C THR A 541 -17.35 4.23 7.82
N TYR A 542 -16.44 3.31 7.47
CA TYR A 542 -16.30 2.81 6.11
C TYR A 542 -17.47 1.92 5.70
N THR A 543 -17.91 1.05 6.61
CA THR A 543 -19.04 0.12 6.37
C THR A 543 -20.41 0.79 6.47
N GLY A 544 -20.49 2.04 6.94
CA GLY A 544 -21.74 2.73 7.24
C GLY A 544 -22.41 2.28 8.56
N LEU A 545 -21.85 1.29 9.27
CA LEU A 545 -22.35 0.83 10.57
C LEU A 545 -22.45 1.98 11.58
N PHE A 546 -21.53 2.95 11.51
CA PHE A 546 -21.51 4.07 12.44
C PHE A 546 -22.78 4.95 12.35
N ASP A 547 -23.43 5.03 11.19
CA ASP A 547 -24.69 5.77 11.05
C ASP A 547 -25.82 5.11 11.83
N VAL A 548 -25.83 3.77 11.89
CA VAL A 548 -26.77 3.00 12.71
C VAL A 548 -26.49 3.24 14.18
N VAL A 549 -25.22 3.14 14.61
CA VAL A 549 -24.81 3.40 16.00
C VAL A 549 -25.25 4.80 16.44
N ARG A 550 -24.99 5.84 15.65
CA ARG A 550 -25.38 7.21 16.01
C ARG A 550 -26.90 7.39 16.14
N LYS A 551 -27.69 6.72 15.28
CA LYS A 551 -29.15 6.72 15.38
C LYS A 551 -29.65 6.06 16.66
N VAL A 552 -29.03 4.94 17.07
CA VAL A 552 -29.35 4.26 18.33
C VAL A 552 -29.11 5.20 19.52
N PHE A 553 -27.96 5.87 19.57
CA PHE A 553 -27.63 6.81 20.66
C PHE A 553 -28.56 8.03 20.70
N ALA A 554 -28.87 8.64 19.55
CA ALA A 554 -29.84 9.75 19.47
C ALA A 554 -31.26 9.31 19.88
N GLY A 555 -31.59 8.02 19.73
CA GLY A 555 -32.85 7.44 20.16
C GLY A 555 -33.00 7.27 21.67
N THR A 556 -31.93 7.38 22.45
CA THR A 556 -31.96 7.15 23.92
C THR A 556 -32.75 8.23 24.66
N GLY A 557 -33.37 7.87 25.80
CA GLY A 557 -34.08 8.84 26.64
C GLY A 557 -33.18 9.97 27.16
N ALA A 558 -31.91 9.69 27.44
CA ALA A 558 -30.94 10.70 27.87
C ALA A 558 -30.60 11.70 26.74
N ALA A 559 -30.40 11.22 25.50
CA ALA A 559 -30.18 12.09 24.35
C ALA A 559 -31.40 12.98 24.08
N ARG A 560 -32.62 12.41 24.10
CA ARG A 560 -33.86 13.15 23.88
C ARG A 560 -34.09 14.25 24.91
N ARG A 561 -33.81 14.01 26.19
CA ARG A 561 -33.93 15.05 27.25
C ARG A 561 -32.96 16.21 27.07
N ARG A 562 -31.84 16.01 26.37
CA ARG A 562 -30.81 17.02 26.12
C ARG A 562 -30.87 17.61 24.71
N ASP A 563 -31.91 17.27 23.94
CA ASP A 563 -32.08 17.64 22.53
C ASP A 563 -30.88 17.25 21.64
N TYR A 564 -30.27 16.11 21.93
CA TYR A 564 -29.12 15.62 21.18
C TYR A 564 -29.57 14.83 19.94
N GLY A 565 -29.39 15.43 18.76
CA GLY A 565 -29.56 14.75 17.48
C GLY A 565 -28.40 13.83 17.09
N VAL A 566 -28.56 13.11 15.97
CA VAL A 566 -27.56 12.17 15.40
C VAL A 566 -26.19 12.84 15.14
N GLY A 567 -26.19 14.16 14.87
CA GLY A 567 -24.97 14.96 14.67
C GLY A 567 -24.10 15.04 15.92
N ARG A 568 -24.69 15.07 17.13
CA ARG A 568 -23.95 15.12 18.40
C ARG A 568 -23.02 13.92 18.57
N PHE A 569 -23.46 12.76 18.09
CA PHE A 569 -22.74 11.50 18.19
C PHE A 569 -21.75 11.27 17.02
N SER A 570 -21.57 12.25 16.13
CA SER A 570 -20.56 12.17 15.08
C SER A 570 -19.27 12.86 15.50
N PHE A 571 -18.16 12.14 15.48
CA PHE A 571 -16.84 12.75 15.68
C PHE A 571 -16.35 13.56 14.45
N ASN A 572 -17.04 13.48 13.31
CA ASN A 572 -16.64 14.19 12.08
C ASN A 572 -17.13 15.64 12.01
N VAL A 573 -18.06 16.04 12.88
CA VAL A 573 -18.65 17.40 12.89
C VAL A 573 -18.53 18.02 14.27
N ALA A 574 -18.53 19.35 14.32
CA ALA A 574 -18.53 20.08 15.59
C ALA A 574 -19.81 19.80 16.39
N GLY A 575 -19.73 19.89 17.71
CA GLY A 575 -20.86 19.69 18.63
C GLY A 575 -20.50 18.75 19.78
N GLY A 576 -20.42 17.45 19.52
CA GLY A 576 -20.10 16.45 20.56
C GLY A 576 -18.68 15.88 20.50
N ARG A 577 -17.91 16.19 19.44
CA ARG A 577 -16.53 15.74 19.30
C ARG A 577 -15.59 16.46 20.29
N CYS A 578 -14.43 15.87 20.53
CA CYS A 578 -13.31 16.56 21.17
C CYS A 578 -12.72 17.60 20.20
N GLU A 579 -12.62 18.85 20.64
CA GLU A 579 -12.10 19.96 19.80
C GLU A 579 -10.57 19.96 19.69
N THR A 580 -9.85 19.33 20.62
CA THR A 580 -8.38 19.26 20.57
C THR A 580 -7.88 18.38 19.42
N CYS A 581 -8.45 17.19 19.27
CA CYS A 581 -8.15 16.30 18.15
C CYS A 581 -9.11 16.43 16.98
N GLN A 582 -10.11 17.34 17.06
CA GLN A 582 -11.14 17.51 16.05
C GLN A 582 -11.80 16.16 15.66
N GLY A 583 -12.02 15.32 16.67
CA GLY A 583 -12.63 13.99 16.56
C GLY A 583 -11.76 12.86 16.01
N GLU A 584 -10.46 13.10 15.73
CA GLU A 584 -9.56 12.02 15.28
C GLU A 584 -9.25 11.03 16.41
N GLY A 585 -9.23 11.49 17.66
CA GLY A 585 -8.80 10.72 18.84
C GLY A 585 -7.28 10.62 18.96
N PHE A 586 -6.55 11.03 17.94
CA PHE A 586 -5.09 11.02 17.89
C PHE A 586 -4.57 12.39 17.49
N VAL A 587 -3.32 12.66 17.84
CA VAL A 587 -2.58 13.84 17.40
C VAL A 587 -1.32 13.36 16.68
N SER A 588 -0.99 13.99 15.56
CA SER A 588 0.25 13.70 14.83
C SER A 588 1.41 14.36 15.55
N VAL A 589 2.44 13.58 15.89
CA VAL A 589 3.71 14.07 16.41
C VAL A 589 4.72 14.02 15.28
N GLU A 590 5.19 15.18 14.84
CA GLU A 590 6.27 15.29 13.87
C GLU A 590 7.60 15.07 14.59
N LEU A 591 8.33 14.06 14.15
CA LEU A 591 9.64 13.71 14.69
C LEU A 591 10.72 14.19 13.71
N LEU A 592 11.75 14.85 14.19
CA LEU A 592 12.79 15.48 13.34
C LEU A 592 13.55 14.48 12.46
N PHE A 593 13.83 13.28 12.97
CA PHE A 593 14.69 12.28 12.31
C PHE A 593 14.02 10.92 12.15
N LEU A 594 12.75 10.81 12.56
CA LEU A 594 11.96 9.60 12.49
C LEU A 594 10.66 9.87 11.73
N PRO A 595 10.04 8.84 11.13
CA PRO A 595 8.71 9.00 10.56
C PRO A 595 7.74 9.55 11.61
N SER A 596 6.86 10.47 11.22
CA SER A 596 5.82 10.98 12.11
C SER A 596 4.95 9.84 12.63
N THR A 597 4.56 9.94 13.89
CA THR A 597 3.73 8.93 14.58
C THR A 597 2.47 9.58 15.13
N TYR A 598 1.43 8.76 15.33
CA TYR A 598 0.21 9.19 16.00
C TYR A 598 0.23 8.77 17.46
N THR A 599 -0.16 9.67 18.36
CA THR A 599 -0.33 9.38 19.78
C THR A 599 -1.78 9.66 20.18
N PRO A 600 -2.34 8.94 21.17
CA PRO A 600 -3.67 9.26 21.69
C PRO A 600 -3.75 10.74 22.10
N CYS A 601 -4.91 11.35 21.84
CA CYS A 601 -5.14 12.75 22.18
C CYS A 601 -5.06 12.95 23.71
N PRO A 602 -4.29 13.95 24.20
CA PRO A 602 -4.12 14.15 25.64
C PRO A 602 -5.43 14.49 26.36
N ASP A 603 -6.37 15.15 25.70
CA ASP A 603 -7.57 15.69 26.35
C ASP A 603 -8.70 14.67 26.42
N CYS A 604 -8.88 13.85 25.37
CA CYS A 604 -9.93 12.82 25.34
C CYS A 604 -9.41 11.40 25.54
N GLY A 605 -8.09 11.20 25.67
CA GLY A 605 -7.47 9.88 25.83
C GLY A 605 -7.78 8.91 24.69
N GLY A 606 -8.05 9.42 23.48
CA GLY A 606 -8.50 8.58 22.35
C GLY A 606 -10.01 8.44 22.18
N ALA A 607 -10.83 8.93 23.12
CA ALA A 607 -12.28 8.76 23.09
C ALA A 607 -12.99 9.48 21.94
N ARG A 608 -12.37 10.51 21.33
CA ARG A 608 -12.90 11.35 20.22
C ARG A 608 -14.05 12.30 20.57
N TYR A 609 -14.63 12.19 21.74
CA TYR A 609 -15.79 12.99 22.18
C TYR A 609 -15.47 13.86 23.39
N ASN A 610 -16.29 14.88 23.57
CA ASN A 610 -16.29 15.67 24.80
C ASN A 610 -17.00 14.92 25.95
N PRO A 611 -16.75 15.29 27.22
CA PRO A 611 -17.32 14.59 28.36
C PRO A 611 -18.85 14.52 28.36
N GLU A 612 -19.55 15.57 27.96
CA GLU A 612 -21.02 15.62 28.01
C GLU A 612 -21.68 14.63 27.05
N THR A 613 -21.03 14.35 25.91
CA THR A 613 -21.51 13.33 24.96
C THR A 613 -21.31 11.92 25.51
N LEU A 614 -20.23 11.70 26.28
CA LEU A 614 -19.92 10.39 26.88
C LEU A 614 -20.82 10.02 28.05
N GLU A 615 -21.58 10.96 28.61
CA GLU A 615 -22.60 10.68 29.61
C GLU A 615 -23.82 9.93 29.05
N VAL A 616 -24.08 10.04 27.75
CA VAL A 616 -25.18 9.30 27.11
C VAL A 616 -24.76 7.86 26.90
N THR A 617 -25.50 6.94 27.51
CA THR A 617 -25.25 5.50 27.40
C THR A 617 -26.41 4.77 26.73
N HIS A 618 -26.08 3.71 26.02
CA HIS A 618 -27.00 2.71 25.52
C HIS A 618 -26.58 1.36 26.11
N ARG A 619 -27.49 0.65 26.79
CA ARG A 619 -27.20 -0.62 27.48
C ARG A 619 -25.96 -0.54 28.40
N GLY A 620 -25.83 0.57 29.13
CA GLY A 620 -24.72 0.80 30.06
C GLY A 620 -23.37 1.15 29.42
N ARG A 621 -23.30 1.35 28.09
CA ARG A 621 -22.08 1.72 27.37
C ARG A 621 -22.23 3.05 26.67
N ASN A 622 -21.22 3.92 26.75
CA ASN A 622 -21.18 5.15 25.98
C ASN A 622 -20.67 4.91 24.55
N ILE A 623 -20.76 5.93 23.69
CA ILE A 623 -20.42 5.78 22.27
C ILE A 623 -18.93 5.46 22.02
N ALA A 624 -18.02 5.99 22.84
CA ALA A 624 -16.59 5.67 22.72
C ALA A 624 -16.32 4.22 23.11
N GLN A 625 -16.96 3.71 24.16
CA GLN A 625 -16.88 2.30 24.55
C GLN A 625 -17.45 1.36 23.48
N VAL A 626 -18.53 1.76 22.80
CA VAL A 626 -19.07 1.01 21.66
C VAL A 626 -18.09 1.00 20.48
N LEU A 627 -17.45 2.14 20.19
CA LEU A 627 -16.39 2.20 19.17
C LEU A 627 -15.16 1.37 19.55
N ASP A 628 -14.92 1.12 20.84
CA ASP A 628 -13.81 0.29 21.31
C ASP A 628 -14.14 -1.23 21.32
N MET A 629 -15.40 -1.61 21.08
CA MET A 629 -15.79 -3.02 20.97
C MET A 629 -15.20 -3.67 19.73
N THR A 630 -14.84 -4.94 19.86
CA THR A 630 -14.54 -5.81 18.72
C THR A 630 -15.82 -6.04 17.89
N VAL A 631 -15.68 -6.43 16.62
CA VAL A 631 -16.81 -6.82 15.77
C VAL A 631 -17.60 -7.97 16.39
N GLU A 632 -16.92 -8.95 17.00
CA GLU A 632 -17.54 -10.07 17.71
C GLU A 632 -18.43 -9.59 18.86
N THR A 633 -17.88 -8.77 19.78
CA THR A 633 -18.65 -8.21 20.90
C THR A 633 -19.78 -7.29 20.41
N ALA A 634 -19.54 -6.53 19.34
CA ALA A 634 -20.57 -5.65 18.77
C ALA A 634 -21.72 -6.45 18.14
N ALA A 635 -21.45 -7.60 17.52
CA ALA A 635 -22.48 -8.46 16.94
C ALA A 635 -23.44 -8.99 18.01
N GLU A 636 -22.92 -9.38 19.18
CA GLU A 636 -23.73 -9.73 20.34
C GLU A 636 -24.49 -8.52 20.89
N PHE A 637 -23.80 -7.39 21.06
CA PHE A 637 -24.36 -6.17 21.65
C PHE A 637 -25.51 -5.56 20.81
N PHE A 638 -25.45 -5.70 19.48
CA PHE A 638 -26.46 -5.20 18.54
C PHE A 638 -27.34 -6.29 17.92
N GLY A 639 -27.41 -7.49 18.51
CA GLY A 639 -28.13 -8.64 17.95
C GLY A 639 -29.62 -8.41 17.63
N ASP A 640 -30.25 -7.43 18.29
CA ASP A 640 -31.64 -7.02 18.09
C ASP A 640 -31.79 -5.79 17.17
N THR A 641 -30.70 -5.32 16.54
CA THR A 641 -30.69 -4.17 15.63
C THR A 641 -30.42 -4.66 14.20
N PRO A 642 -31.45 -4.96 13.37
CA PRO A 642 -31.27 -5.63 12.07
C PRO A 642 -30.32 -4.90 11.11
N ALA A 643 -30.31 -3.57 11.14
CA ALA A 643 -29.42 -2.77 10.31
C ALA A 643 -27.94 -2.92 10.70
N ALA A 644 -27.63 -3.13 11.98
CA ALA A 644 -26.28 -3.38 12.47
C ALA A 644 -25.87 -4.84 12.26
N VAL A 645 -26.78 -5.80 12.54
CA VAL A 645 -26.54 -7.24 12.37
C VAL A 645 -26.05 -7.56 10.96
N ARG A 646 -26.67 -6.99 9.92
CA ARG A 646 -26.26 -7.20 8.52
C ARG A 646 -24.80 -6.81 8.29
N SER A 647 -24.35 -5.68 8.84
CA SER A 647 -22.99 -5.22 8.63
C SER A 647 -21.97 -6.01 9.45
N LEU A 648 -22.34 -6.37 10.68
CA LEU A 648 -21.50 -7.13 11.60
C LEU A 648 -21.34 -8.59 11.14
N SER A 649 -22.39 -9.22 10.62
CA SER A 649 -22.33 -10.59 10.10
C SER A 649 -21.36 -10.70 8.94
N THR A 650 -21.40 -9.79 7.96
CA THR A 650 -20.46 -9.88 6.82
C THR A 650 -19.01 -9.64 7.24
N LEU A 651 -18.76 -8.80 8.26
CA LEU A 651 -17.43 -8.62 8.83
C LEU A 651 -16.94 -9.89 9.55
N LEU A 652 -17.81 -10.60 10.25
CA LEU A 652 -17.50 -11.91 10.85
C LEU A 652 -17.23 -12.96 9.77
N ASP A 653 -18.03 -12.98 8.70
CA ASP A 653 -17.93 -13.93 7.58
C ASP A 653 -16.59 -13.82 6.82
N VAL A 654 -16.00 -12.63 6.76
CA VAL A 654 -14.67 -12.39 6.20
C VAL A 654 -13.53 -12.51 7.23
N GLY A 655 -13.83 -12.93 8.47
CA GLY A 655 -12.83 -13.22 9.51
C GLY A 655 -12.28 -11.99 10.25
N LEU A 656 -13.03 -10.88 10.31
CA LEU A 656 -12.60 -9.63 10.95
C LEU A 656 -13.18 -9.41 12.35
N GLY A 657 -13.63 -10.48 13.02
CA GLY A 657 -14.28 -10.43 14.33
C GLY A 657 -13.46 -9.73 15.42
N TYR A 658 -12.13 -9.77 15.31
CA TYR A 658 -11.20 -9.21 16.30
C TYR A 658 -10.96 -7.70 16.18
N LEU A 659 -11.31 -7.08 15.04
CA LEU A 659 -11.07 -5.65 14.84
C LEU A 659 -12.03 -4.83 15.68
N ARG A 660 -11.56 -3.69 16.21
CA ARG A 660 -12.43 -2.75 16.92
C ARG A 660 -13.19 -1.87 15.92
N LEU A 661 -14.44 -1.53 16.24
CA LEU A 661 -15.29 -0.71 15.37
C LEU A 661 -14.66 0.64 15.00
N GLY A 662 -14.05 1.29 15.99
CA GLY A 662 -13.39 2.59 15.89
C GLY A 662 -11.89 2.52 15.56
N GLN A 663 -11.32 1.32 15.35
CA GLN A 663 -9.89 1.16 15.10
C GLN A 663 -9.43 2.05 13.93
N PRO A 664 -8.40 2.89 14.12
CA PRO A 664 -7.88 3.77 13.07
C PRO A 664 -7.51 3.01 11.79
N ALA A 665 -7.90 3.54 10.63
CA ALA A 665 -7.54 2.98 9.33
C ALA A 665 -6.02 2.90 9.10
N THR A 666 -5.25 3.73 9.80
CA THR A 666 -3.78 3.76 9.77
C THR A 666 -3.13 2.58 10.50
N GLU A 667 -3.87 1.87 11.36
CA GLU A 667 -3.40 0.68 12.08
C GLU A 667 -3.78 -0.63 11.38
N LEU A 668 -4.63 -0.56 10.35
CA LEU A 668 -5.08 -1.73 9.61
C LEU A 668 -4.02 -2.17 8.59
N SER A 669 -3.79 -3.47 8.50
CA SER A 669 -3.03 -4.11 7.44
C SER A 669 -3.72 -3.96 6.07
N GLY A 670 -2.97 -4.20 4.99
CA GLY A 670 -3.51 -4.23 3.63
C GLY A 670 -4.64 -5.25 3.46
N GLY A 671 -4.44 -6.46 3.97
CA GLY A 671 -5.43 -7.55 3.92
C GLY A 671 -6.67 -7.30 4.79
N GLU A 672 -6.54 -6.63 5.94
CA GLU A 672 -7.71 -6.18 6.72
C GLU A 672 -8.50 -5.11 5.98
N ALA A 673 -7.83 -4.09 5.43
CA ALA A 673 -8.47 -3.04 4.64
C ALA A 673 -9.22 -3.63 3.43
N GLN A 674 -8.63 -4.61 2.74
CA GLN A 674 -9.23 -5.30 1.61
C GLN A 674 -10.48 -6.09 2.03
N ARG A 675 -10.41 -6.87 3.11
CA ARG A 675 -11.55 -7.64 3.64
C ARG A 675 -12.69 -6.73 4.13
N ILE A 676 -12.39 -5.55 4.68
CA ILE A 676 -13.41 -4.54 5.03
C ILE A 676 -14.15 -4.04 3.77
N LYS A 677 -13.42 -3.77 2.67
CA LYS A 677 -14.03 -3.39 1.38
C LYS A 677 -14.94 -4.48 0.85
N LEU A 678 -14.46 -5.72 0.86
CA LEU A 678 -15.25 -6.88 0.44
C LEU A 678 -16.52 -7.01 1.29
N ALA A 679 -16.40 -6.93 2.62
CA ALA A 679 -17.55 -6.98 3.53
C ALA A 679 -18.55 -5.86 3.25
N GLY A 680 -18.10 -4.64 2.95
CA GLY A 680 -18.96 -3.51 2.57
C GLY A 680 -19.75 -3.75 1.27
N GLU A 681 -19.18 -4.48 0.31
CA GLU A 681 -19.87 -4.87 -0.92
C GLU A 681 -20.82 -6.07 -0.71
N LEU A 682 -20.43 -7.05 0.10
CA LEU A 682 -21.28 -8.20 0.46
C LEU A 682 -22.56 -7.79 1.19
N GLN A 683 -22.56 -6.68 1.92
CA GLN A 683 -23.75 -6.14 2.61
C GLN A 683 -24.84 -5.64 1.65
N ARG A 684 -24.48 -5.36 0.39
CA ARG A 684 -25.39 -4.74 -0.58
C ARG A 684 -26.14 -5.81 -1.37
N ILE A 685 -27.33 -6.17 -0.89
CA ILE A 685 -28.27 -7.03 -1.63
C ILE A 685 -28.71 -6.29 -2.90
N ARG A 686 -28.29 -6.75 -4.08
CA ARG A 686 -28.74 -6.20 -5.37
C ARG A 686 -28.95 -7.30 -6.40
N ARG A 687 -29.89 -7.05 -7.32
CA ARG A 687 -30.22 -7.94 -8.44
C ARG A 687 -29.27 -7.66 -9.61
N GLY A 688 -28.83 -8.72 -10.29
CA GLY A 688 -28.02 -8.65 -11.50
C GLY A 688 -26.63 -9.27 -11.35
N HIS A 689 -26.01 -9.60 -12.48
CA HIS A 689 -24.64 -10.06 -12.54
C HIS A 689 -23.66 -8.95 -12.11
N THR A 690 -22.54 -9.33 -11.51
CA THR A 690 -21.49 -8.41 -11.08
C THR A 690 -20.15 -9.09 -11.32
N LEU A 691 -19.19 -8.34 -11.87
CA LEU A 691 -17.82 -8.77 -12.02
C LEU A 691 -17.01 -8.22 -10.84
N TYR A 692 -16.52 -9.12 -10.00
CA TYR A 692 -15.62 -8.81 -8.90
C TYR A 692 -14.18 -8.99 -9.36
N LEU A 693 -13.39 -7.94 -9.19
CA LEU A 693 -11.98 -7.93 -9.52
C LEU A 693 -11.15 -7.69 -8.27
N LEU A 694 -10.31 -8.65 -7.89
CA LEU A 694 -9.49 -8.56 -6.70
C LEU A 694 -8.00 -8.64 -7.06
N ASP A 695 -7.23 -7.69 -6.58
CA ASP A 695 -5.77 -7.66 -6.77
C ASP A 695 -5.09 -8.26 -5.53
N GLU A 696 -4.43 -9.40 -5.70
CA GLU A 696 -3.70 -10.16 -4.67
C GLU A 696 -4.49 -10.32 -3.36
N PRO A 697 -5.69 -10.94 -3.38
CA PRO A 697 -6.56 -11.04 -2.21
C PRO A 697 -5.97 -11.85 -1.05
N THR A 698 -5.01 -12.74 -1.33
CA THR A 698 -4.35 -13.55 -0.29
C THR A 698 -2.99 -13.05 0.17
N ALA A 699 -2.46 -11.99 -0.44
CA ALA A 699 -1.14 -11.48 -0.04
C ALA A 699 -1.15 -11.03 1.43
N GLY A 700 -0.24 -11.61 2.22
CA GLY A 700 -0.10 -11.35 3.66
C GLY A 700 -1.14 -12.05 4.55
N LEU A 701 -1.96 -12.97 4.01
CA LEU A 701 -2.91 -13.74 4.81
C LEU A 701 -2.35 -15.10 5.22
N HIS A 702 -2.66 -15.50 6.45
CA HIS A 702 -2.41 -16.87 6.91
C HIS A 702 -3.26 -17.86 6.10
N PRO A 703 -2.80 -19.09 5.80
CA PRO A 703 -3.59 -20.08 5.05
C PRO A 703 -5.00 -20.34 5.62
N ALA A 704 -5.18 -20.28 6.94
CA ALA A 704 -6.49 -20.35 7.59
C ALA A 704 -7.42 -19.19 7.19
N ASP A 705 -6.88 -17.98 7.09
CA ASP A 705 -7.63 -16.79 6.67
C ASP A 705 -7.93 -16.84 5.17
N VAL A 706 -7.02 -17.41 4.38
CA VAL A 706 -7.24 -17.69 2.94
C VAL A 706 -8.42 -18.62 2.74
N GLU A 707 -8.56 -19.71 3.52
CA GLU A 707 -9.72 -20.60 3.42
C GLU A 707 -11.05 -19.86 3.67
N VAL A 708 -11.09 -18.98 4.67
CA VAL A 708 -12.27 -18.16 4.99
C VAL A 708 -12.60 -17.25 3.82
N LEU A 709 -11.62 -16.51 3.30
CA LEU A 709 -11.80 -15.61 2.17
C LEU A 709 -12.27 -16.35 0.91
N MET A 710 -11.62 -17.46 0.58
CA MET A 710 -11.97 -18.26 -0.59
C MET A 710 -13.38 -18.85 -0.50
N ARG A 711 -13.86 -19.19 0.70
CA ARG A 711 -15.26 -19.59 0.89
C ARG A 711 -16.22 -18.48 0.48
N GLN A 712 -15.96 -17.23 0.86
CA GLN A 712 -16.79 -16.09 0.50
C GLN A 712 -16.73 -15.79 -1.01
N LEU A 713 -15.53 -15.84 -1.61
CA LEU A 713 -15.37 -15.59 -3.04
C LEU A 713 -16.05 -16.66 -3.90
N HIS A 714 -15.95 -17.94 -3.54
CA HIS A 714 -16.72 -18.97 -4.24
C HIS A 714 -18.22 -18.82 -4.00
N GLY A 715 -18.66 -18.40 -2.81
CA GLY A 715 -20.08 -18.08 -2.57
C GLY A 715 -20.64 -17.00 -3.51
N LEU A 716 -19.83 -16.01 -3.88
CA LEU A 716 -20.21 -15.03 -4.92
C LEU A 716 -20.41 -15.67 -6.28
N VAL A 717 -19.51 -16.58 -6.67
CA VAL A 717 -19.62 -17.31 -7.94
C VAL A 717 -20.84 -18.24 -7.95
N ASP A 718 -21.11 -18.92 -6.84
CA ASP A 718 -22.27 -19.79 -6.68
C ASP A 718 -23.59 -18.99 -6.74
N ALA A 719 -23.58 -17.72 -6.31
CA ALA A 719 -24.68 -16.78 -6.50
C ALA A 719 -24.83 -16.25 -7.94
N GLY A 720 -23.97 -16.68 -8.87
CA GLY A 720 -24.02 -16.34 -10.30
C GLY A 720 -23.17 -15.14 -10.72
N HIS A 721 -22.30 -14.63 -9.85
CA HIS A 721 -21.35 -13.56 -10.18
C HIS A 721 -20.08 -14.11 -10.83
N THR A 722 -19.23 -13.22 -11.33
CA THR A 722 -17.88 -13.56 -11.83
C THR A 722 -16.85 -13.01 -10.88
N VAL A 723 -15.85 -13.82 -10.54
CA VAL A 723 -14.75 -13.38 -9.68
C VAL A 723 -13.44 -13.59 -10.45
N VAL A 724 -12.70 -12.51 -10.63
CA VAL A 724 -11.37 -12.51 -11.24
C VAL A 724 -10.38 -12.07 -10.18
N VAL A 725 -9.37 -12.89 -9.91
CA VAL A 725 -8.32 -12.58 -8.94
C VAL A 725 -6.96 -12.54 -9.61
N VAL A 726 -6.14 -11.53 -9.29
CA VAL A 726 -4.69 -11.61 -9.53
C VAL A 726 -4.09 -12.38 -8.38
N GLU A 727 -3.44 -13.52 -8.65
CA GLU A 727 -2.96 -14.40 -7.59
C GLU A 727 -1.61 -15.06 -7.89
N HIS A 728 -0.87 -15.30 -6.80
CA HIS A 728 0.42 -15.99 -6.78
C HIS A 728 0.40 -17.20 -5.84
N THR A 729 -0.60 -17.30 -4.96
CA THR A 729 -0.74 -18.44 -4.06
C THR A 729 -1.28 -19.63 -4.85
N MET A 730 -0.43 -20.64 -5.11
CA MET A 730 -0.81 -21.78 -5.96
C MET A 730 -1.95 -22.61 -5.37
N ALA A 731 -2.16 -22.61 -4.06
CA ALA A 731 -3.34 -23.23 -3.45
C ALA A 731 -4.66 -22.60 -3.95
N VAL A 732 -4.68 -21.28 -4.18
CA VAL A 732 -5.82 -20.55 -4.74
C VAL A 732 -5.92 -20.78 -6.24
N VAL A 733 -4.82 -20.65 -6.98
CA VAL A 733 -4.78 -20.88 -8.44
C VAL A 733 -5.24 -22.30 -8.78
N ALA A 734 -4.82 -23.30 -8.01
CA ALA A 734 -5.26 -24.69 -8.16
C ALA A 734 -6.76 -24.91 -7.86
N GLY A 735 -7.38 -23.99 -7.12
CA GLY A 735 -8.83 -24.01 -6.81
C GLY A 735 -9.68 -23.19 -7.78
N ALA A 736 -9.08 -22.58 -8.80
CA ALA A 736 -9.80 -21.79 -9.78
C ALA A 736 -10.53 -22.65 -10.81
N ASP A 737 -11.57 -22.09 -11.42
CA ASP A 737 -12.25 -22.70 -12.56
C ASP A 737 -11.45 -22.46 -13.86
N TRP A 738 -10.76 -21.32 -13.94
CA TRP A 738 -9.96 -20.91 -15.10
C TRP A 738 -8.69 -20.18 -14.67
N VAL A 739 -7.60 -20.37 -15.41
CA VAL A 739 -6.31 -19.73 -15.17
C VAL A 739 -5.83 -19.02 -16.43
N ILE A 740 -5.32 -17.80 -16.26
CA ILE A 740 -4.62 -17.03 -17.29
C ILE A 740 -3.21 -16.76 -16.77
N ASP A 741 -2.20 -17.37 -17.38
CA ASP A 741 -0.80 -17.23 -16.97
C ASP A 741 -0.06 -16.24 -17.87
N LEU A 742 0.59 -15.25 -17.25
CA LEU A 742 1.39 -14.23 -17.93
C LEU A 742 2.88 -14.44 -17.70
N GLY A 743 3.67 -14.30 -18.76
CA GLY A 743 5.12 -14.47 -18.69
C GLY A 743 5.80 -14.37 -20.06
N PRO A 744 6.89 -15.11 -20.30
CA PRO A 744 7.54 -16.07 -19.38
C PRO A 744 8.32 -15.41 -18.22
N GLY A 745 8.71 -14.13 -18.36
CA GLY A 745 9.45 -13.35 -17.35
C GLY A 745 8.73 -12.08 -16.89
N GLY A 746 9.44 -11.25 -16.13
CA GLY A 746 9.03 -9.87 -15.80
C GLY A 746 9.55 -8.85 -16.82
N GLY A 747 8.96 -7.65 -16.85
CA GLY A 747 9.41 -6.55 -17.72
C GLY A 747 9.37 -6.92 -19.21
N ASP A 748 10.46 -6.70 -19.93
CA ASP A 748 10.56 -6.93 -21.38
C ASP A 748 10.52 -8.41 -21.79
N ALA A 749 10.83 -9.32 -20.86
CA ALA A 749 10.68 -10.75 -21.06
C ALA A 749 9.24 -11.23 -20.75
N GLY A 750 8.38 -10.35 -20.26
CA GLY A 750 6.98 -10.62 -19.95
C GLY A 750 6.00 -10.12 -21.01
N GLY A 751 4.79 -9.81 -20.56
CA GLY A 751 3.79 -9.13 -21.36
C GLY A 751 3.04 -10.00 -22.37
N ARG A 752 3.18 -11.32 -22.26
CA ARG A 752 2.50 -12.31 -23.09
C ARG A 752 1.69 -13.24 -22.22
N ILE A 753 0.55 -13.67 -22.74
CA ILE A 753 -0.21 -14.77 -22.16
C ILE A 753 0.46 -16.07 -22.64
N VAL A 754 0.99 -16.85 -21.71
CA VAL A 754 1.77 -18.07 -22.01
C VAL A 754 0.91 -19.34 -21.92
N ALA A 755 -0.15 -19.32 -21.11
CA ALA A 755 -1.10 -20.41 -21.00
C ALA A 755 -2.48 -19.89 -20.55
N VAL A 756 -3.54 -20.53 -21.03
CA VAL A 756 -4.93 -20.24 -20.66
C VAL A 756 -5.70 -21.56 -20.60
N GLY A 757 -6.54 -21.73 -19.59
CA GLY A 757 -7.40 -22.91 -19.48
C GLY A 757 -7.72 -23.30 -18.04
N PRO A 758 -8.36 -24.45 -17.82
CA PRO A 758 -8.51 -25.03 -16.49
C PRO A 758 -7.14 -25.28 -15.83
N PRO A 759 -7.04 -25.25 -14.49
CA PRO A 759 -5.75 -25.40 -13.80
C PRO A 759 -4.93 -26.64 -14.20
N ALA A 760 -5.60 -27.76 -14.45
CA ALA A 760 -4.94 -29.02 -14.83
C ALA A 760 -4.28 -28.96 -16.23
N GLU A 761 -4.79 -28.12 -17.14
CA GLU A 761 -4.21 -27.90 -18.46
C GLU A 761 -3.03 -26.94 -18.38
N VAL A 762 -3.20 -25.83 -17.67
CA VAL A 762 -2.13 -24.83 -17.44
C VAL A 762 -0.93 -25.46 -16.71
N ALA A 763 -1.17 -26.39 -15.78
CA ALA A 763 -0.11 -27.14 -15.09
C ALA A 763 0.80 -27.98 -16.02
N ARG A 764 0.40 -28.21 -17.28
CA ARG A 764 1.16 -28.95 -18.29
C ARG A 764 1.73 -28.06 -19.40
N ALA A 765 1.48 -26.75 -19.34
CA ALA A 765 1.89 -25.82 -20.39
C ALA A 765 3.42 -25.67 -20.46
N ALA A 766 3.98 -25.90 -21.65
CA ALA A 766 5.40 -25.66 -21.90
C ALA A 766 5.71 -24.16 -21.94
N GLY A 767 6.82 -23.74 -21.32
CA GLY A 767 7.24 -22.33 -21.27
C GLY A 767 6.54 -21.47 -20.23
N SER A 768 5.62 -22.04 -19.44
CA SER A 768 5.06 -21.40 -18.25
C SER A 768 5.97 -21.60 -17.04
N THR A 769 6.40 -20.50 -16.42
CA THR A 769 7.13 -20.52 -15.13
C THR A 769 6.24 -20.97 -13.97
N THR A 770 4.92 -20.81 -14.12
CA THR A 770 3.91 -21.16 -13.11
C THR A 770 3.58 -22.66 -13.11
N ALA A 771 3.59 -23.31 -14.27
CA ALA A 771 3.13 -24.68 -14.47
C ALA A 771 3.70 -25.71 -13.48
N PRO A 772 5.02 -25.76 -13.18
CA PRO A 772 5.58 -26.73 -12.23
C PRO A 772 5.06 -26.57 -10.80
N TYR A 773 4.80 -25.32 -10.38
CA TYR A 773 4.28 -25.02 -9.04
C TYR A 773 2.80 -25.36 -8.95
N LEU A 774 2.03 -25.06 -10.00
CA LEU A 774 0.62 -25.43 -10.10
C LEU A 774 0.43 -26.95 -10.09
N ALA A 775 1.29 -27.69 -10.80
CA ALA A 775 1.27 -29.16 -10.80
C ALA A 775 1.50 -29.73 -9.39
N ARG A 776 2.47 -29.20 -8.63
CA ARG A 776 2.72 -29.59 -7.23
C ARG A 776 1.51 -29.31 -6.33
N ALA A 777 0.90 -28.13 -6.46
CA ALA A 777 -0.28 -27.75 -5.67
C ALA A 777 -1.50 -28.63 -5.99
N LEU A 778 -1.71 -29.00 -7.25
CA LEU A 778 -2.76 -29.95 -7.64
C LEU A 778 -2.49 -31.35 -7.09
N ALA A 779 -1.25 -31.84 -7.13
CA ALA A 779 -0.90 -33.15 -6.57
C ALA A 779 -1.14 -33.23 -5.05
N ALA A 780 -0.89 -32.15 -4.31
CA ALA A 780 -1.16 -32.06 -2.88
C ALA A 780 -2.66 -32.15 -2.55
N ARG A 781 -3.56 -31.74 -3.46
CA ARG A 781 -5.02 -31.85 -3.29
C ARG A 781 -5.58 -33.26 -3.49
N VAL A 782 -4.86 -34.13 -4.17
CA VAL A 782 -5.31 -35.49 -4.51
C VAL A 782 -4.83 -36.53 -3.48
N ARG A 783 -3.96 -36.14 -2.53
CA ARG A 783 -3.54 -37.04 -1.45
C ARG A 783 -4.71 -37.26 -0.47
N PRO A 784 -5.11 -38.52 -0.21
CA PRO A 784 -6.26 -38.86 0.62
C PRO A 784 -6.10 -38.49 2.09
#